data_AF-A0A6P7H2G3-F1
#
_entry.id   AF-A0A6P7H2G3-F1
#
_cell.length_a   1.000
_cell.length_b   1.000
_cell.length_c   1.000
_cell.angle_alpha   90.00
_cell.angle_beta   90.00
_cell.angle_gamma   90.00
#
_symmetry.space_group_name_H-M   'P 1'
#
loop_
_entity.id
_entity.type
_entity.pdbx_description
1 polymer ?
#
loop_
_entity_poly.entity_id
_entity_poly.type
_entity_poly.pdbx_seq_one_letter_code
_entity_poly.pdbx_strand_id
1 'polypeptide(L)'
;MKNMTQYPKLQGGTGNHGGEYQINLLTYFLLKGYINNKTKFRLSTENLHAEGFDDVVYETSNMDLLIQAKHHLYKTFDLCHIDPRNKLNGLYKYFKFCEKTENFKKFSNVKHLILATNGTFLGKPKLIEELIVKRQSADSQNYIFNTFDGIDEYYNFNNNTENFDETFKYFLEKLILINISDDHLKNKIQKFVKKIIYIDDEHTKDFIRFLHDEIKNWLNQTKGEYFTFVDVERIIADYNTENYIDHIKSKFNWNFKTHDETENPTSSIMTKIQGKKKVCYEIKRKEYYGIHVLKILACHEKKKVIVGNPGNLLNSQKSIIPAFTTNAPEFLIIPLFEQVPEDTKHDLEAMLKSISVKDYKTVIFITHNRNIISQFKPDHTIDEPIKFDDFDSESQTRILFKELDFQGSNLELRELLEHHCLKNMQDEDTLIEILSDKKFKILSYDDTKITNFYIPRIICFPYSDQTEENFAKWVVNEPNNKLLIIADEPGMGKSTILSNLKNSLIANHKYWFLKINLNMCQGILNKYKHCKDTEYDMKRFLCDIKQLTCHFDKMLFGMYKIIIIFDGFDDVSPDYDEVVLNLVKHCLNASNIKRIIVTTRNNCQHIFNLPNSVVCSLQPLNKDEQSKFLLNYWCGQLTIENTQTNIQKCSDFVEEIITKMSENLRYCFVNTFLSNPLHCSLVAKIFEKDCWNYINTGAFDTTALVELNLTQLYTKFINTIKEEYMKKNDCNGNITLMRSMESSFNMAIQYHRKCALQLLFPEHDVNRDFRIPPYSFSVHDRDLSNRIGILNTSEASFSFIHKTFAEYFVAEHLTHVINKSSDDNNFLKILITEVLLKPKFAAVQIFMEGMLKGKVLSDEIYKAFGSELTGALQSENDLNLMAINRCYTLLEILLKACDCFEKIITKYLIWSLLDDINLVKLLLKKGVCVLQVNQDKQTLLHKAILSNNETVALYLIDFGLDINHKDFLGNSPLHYAVESKNLNIVNKLLSNSKINKNSRNHNEETACHIAARENLIEIQSCLISANVDIDTLDINNRTPFLTAIIHRHFEFAKVLFNYIRIEITSTEESSVADDALLYTIQNDAVDFLKFLLEKGYPINKRDNEGVTPLILACRYRSLGCADHLLDSGCDVTLKDKNGKNVFHYVTNNIICLEDCLFIKKLIKVYKSSLRNLLPAMDSEQTEQTQQARYYQESTNNEIRIS
;
A
#
# COMPACT_ATOMS: atom_id res chain seq x y z
N MET A 1 -37.27 -67.48 -11.31
CA MET A 1 -37.29 -68.23 -10.03
C MET A 1 -37.97 -67.33 -9.00
N LYS A 2 -39.11 -67.72 -8.43
CA LYS A 2 -39.78 -66.98 -7.34
C LYS A 2 -38.85 -66.94 -6.11
N ASN A 3 -38.89 -65.84 -5.36
CA ASN A 3 -38.09 -65.54 -4.15
C ASN A 3 -38.34 -66.53 -2.99
N MET A 4 -37.92 -67.78 -3.12
CA MET A 4 -37.67 -68.64 -1.96
C MET A 4 -36.17 -68.61 -1.68
N THR A 5 -35.78 -67.85 -0.66
CA THR A 5 -34.40 -67.78 -0.17
C THR A 5 -34.06 -68.92 0.80
N GLN A 6 -35.09 -69.55 1.38
CA GLN A 6 -34.96 -70.57 2.41
C GLN A 6 -35.62 -71.90 2.00
N TYR A 7 -35.02 -73.01 2.43
CA TYR A 7 -35.51 -74.38 2.30
C TYR A 7 -35.26 -75.17 3.62
N PRO A 8 -36.05 -76.20 3.94
CA PRO A 8 -35.84 -77.03 5.13
C PRO A 8 -34.53 -77.84 5.00
N LYS A 9 -33.71 -77.90 6.05
CA LYS A 9 -32.44 -78.65 6.10
C LYS A 9 -32.63 -79.97 6.85
N LEU A 10 -32.22 -81.12 6.30
CA LEU A 10 -32.15 -82.41 7.01
C LEU A 10 -30.78 -82.54 7.68
N GLN A 11 -30.75 -82.92 8.97
CA GLN A 11 -29.52 -83.03 9.76
C GLN A 11 -28.65 -84.21 9.28
N GLY A 12 -27.78 -83.96 8.30
CA GLY A 12 -26.68 -84.83 7.93
C GLY A 12 -25.36 -84.36 8.56
N GLY A 13 -24.56 -85.31 9.03
CA GLY A 13 -23.31 -85.06 9.77
C GLY A 13 -22.10 -85.10 8.86
N THR A 14 -21.67 -83.94 8.36
CA THR A 14 -20.41 -83.82 7.60
C THR A 14 -19.20 -84.13 8.50
N GLY A 15 -18.45 -85.19 8.17
CA GLY A 15 -17.27 -85.62 8.92
C GLY A 15 -16.06 -84.67 8.77
N ASN A 16 -15.37 -84.41 9.88
CA ASN A 16 -14.37 -83.35 10.10
C ASN A 16 -13.06 -83.39 9.26
N HIS A 17 -12.87 -84.30 8.28
CA HIS A 17 -11.59 -84.45 7.56
C HIS A 17 -11.65 -84.27 6.03
N GLY A 18 -12.80 -83.86 5.48
CA GLY A 18 -12.97 -83.52 4.04
C GLY A 18 -13.36 -82.06 3.75
N GLY A 19 -13.49 -81.22 4.79
CA GLY A 19 -14.08 -79.89 4.69
C GLY A 19 -13.29 -78.89 3.85
N GLU A 20 -11.94 -78.89 3.90
CA GLU A 20 -11.15 -77.88 3.19
C GLU A 20 -11.18 -78.09 1.66
N TYR A 21 -11.09 -79.34 1.18
CA TYR A 21 -11.23 -79.64 -0.24
C TYR A 21 -12.62 -79.25 -0.76
N GLN A 22 -13.66 -79.55 0.02
CA GLN A 22 -15.03 -79.19 -0.31
C GLN A 22 -15.21 -77.66 -0.37
N ILE A 23 -14.70 -76.91 0.62
CA ILE A 23 -14.75 -75.44 0.62
C ILE A 23 -13.99 -74.86 -0.58
N ASN A 24 -12.79 -75.36 -0.89
CA ASN A 24 -12.03 -74.92 -2.06
C ASN A 24 -12.81 -75.19 -3.35
N LEU A 25 -13.44 -76.36 -3.47
CA LEU A 25 -14.18 -76.73 -4.66
C LEU A 25 -15.40 -75.83 -4.86
N LEU A 26 -16.14 -75.56 -3.79
CA LEU A 26 -17.28 -74.65 -3.79
C LEU A 26 -16.85 -73.23 -4.16
N THR A 27 -15.75 -72.76 -3.57
CA THR A 27 -15.16 -71.45 -3.90
C THR A 27 -14.82 -71.36 -5.39
N TYR A 28 -14.21 -72.41 -5.95
CA TYR A 28 -13.91 -72.46 -7.38
C TYR A 28 -15.17 -72.33 -8.25
N PHE A 29 -16.23 -73.08 -7.93
CA PHE A 29 -17.49 -73.02 -8.70
C PHE A 29 -18.20 -71.68 -8.55
N LEU A 30 -18.22 -71.09 -7.35
CA LEU A 30 -18.76 -69.76 -7.09
C LEU A 30 -18.06 -68.68 -7.93
N LEU A 31 -16.73 -68.61 -7.84
CA LEU A 31 -15.94 -67.62 -8.56
C LEU A 31 -16.01 -67.82 -10.07
N LYS A 32 -16.03 -69.07 -10.53
CA LYS A 32 -16.22 -69.39 -11.95
C LYS A 32 -17.60 -68.97 -12.45
N GLY A 33 -18.64 -69.16 -11.64
CA GLY A 33 -20.00 -68.69 -11.91
C GLY A 33 -20.07 -67.16 -12.00
N TYR A 34 -19.40 -66.47 -11.07
CA TYR A 34 -19.31 -65.02 -11.03
C TYR A 34 -18.61 -64.44 -12.28
N ILE A 35 -17.46 -65.00 -12.69
CA ILE A 35 -16.66 -64.47 -13.80
C ILE A 35 -17.30 -64.71 -15.18
N ASN A 36 -17.98 -65.85 -15.40
CA ASN A 36 -18.41 -66.28 -16.74
C ASN A 36 -19.77 -65.71 -17.22
N ASN A 37 -20.46 -64.91 -16.40
CA ASN A 37 -21.55 -63.99 -16.74
C ASN A 37 -22.61 -64.39 -17.80
N LYS A 38 -23.84 -64.71 -17.35
CA LYS A 38 -25.14 -64.16 -17.84
C LYS A 38 -26.41 -64.88 -17.30
N THR A 39 -26.31 -65.82 -16.36
CA THR A 39 -27.47 -66.43 -15.70
C THR A 39 -27.29 -66.42 -14.19
N LYS A 40 -28.34 -66.08 -13.43
CA LYS A 40 -28.31 -66.13 -11.96
C LYS A 40 -28.02 -67.57 -11.53
N PHE A 41 -26.91 -67.78 -10.80
CA PHE A 41 -26.61 -69.06 -10.18
C PHE A 41 -27.02 -69.04 -8.70
N ARG A 42 -27.25 -70.23 -8.14
CA ARG A 42 -27.37 -70.44 -6.71
C ARG A 42 -26.75 -71.77 -6.31
N LEU A 43 -25.99 -71.77 -5.22
CA LEU A 43 -25.60 -72.98 -4.53
C LEU A 43 -26.60 -73.29 -3.44
N SER A 44 -26.82 -74.58 -3.22
CA SER A 44 -27.66 -75.08 -2.15
C SER A 44 -27.00 -76.29 -1.53
N THR A 45 -27.03 -76.40 -0.20
CA THR A 45 -26.60 -77.64 0.48
C THR A 45 -27.61 -78.77 0.29
N GLU A 46 -28.81 -78.49 -0.22
CA GLU A 46 -29.83 -79.49 -0.53
C GLU A 46 -30.64 -79.06 -1.75
N ASN A 47 -31.16 -79.99 -2.56
CA ASN A 47 -32.08 -79.62 -3.63
C ASN A 47 -33.52 -79.71 -3.13
N LEU A 48 -34.33 -78.67 -3.33
CA LEU A 48 -35.79 -78.69 -3.05
C LEU A 48 -36.51 -79.87 -3.75
N HIS A 49 -35.94 -80.36 -4.85
CA HIS A 49 -36.45 -81.51 -5.59
C HIS A 49 -35.88 -82.85 -5.13
N ALA A 50 -34.78 -82.92 -4.37
CA ALA A 50 -34.10 -84.20 -4.08
C ALA A 50 -34.30 -84.75 -2.65
N GLU A 51 -34.81 -83.96 -1.70
CA GLU A 51 -34.73 -84.24 -0.24
C GLU A 51 -33.26 -84.39 0.25
N GLY A 52 -33.00 -84.08 1.51
CA GLY A 52 -31.67 -83.71 2.01
C GLY A 52 -30.58 -84.80 1.95
N PHE A 53 -29.44 -84.41 1.40
CA PHE A 53 -28.17 -85.14 1.39
C PHE A 53 -27.04 -84.21 1.82
N ASP A 54 -25.91 -84.77 2.25
CA ASP A 54 -24.69 -84.02 2.62
C ASP A 54 -23.96 -83.37 1.40
N ASP A 55 -24.60 -83.26 0.23
CA ASP A 55 -23.99 -82.92 -1.07
C ASP A 55 -24.50 -81.57 -1.62
N VAL A 56 -23.65 -80.81 -2.33
CA VAL A 56 -23.96 -79.43 -2.74
C VAL A 56 -24.45 -79.36 -4.18
N VAL A 57 -25.54 -78.65 -4.43
CA VAL A 57 -26.12 -78.46 -5.76
C VAL A 57 -25.77 -77.06 -6.28
N TYR A 58 -25.20 -76.99 -7.48
CA TYR A 58 -24.99 -75.75 -8.24
C TYR A 58 -26.05 -75.63 -9.34
N GLU A 59 -26.97 -74.69 -9.14
CA GLU A 59 -28.09 -74.45 -10.05
C GLU A 59 -27.80 -73.24 -10.93
N THR A 60 -28.04 -73.36 -12.24
CA THR A 60 -28.03 -72.26 -13.21
C THR A 60 -29.33 -72.30 -14.01
N SER A 61 -29.69 -71.21 -14.70
CA SER A 61 -30.98 -71.19 -15.43
C SER A 61 -31.14 -72.28 -16.50
N ASN A 62 -30.03 -72.86 -16.99
CA ASN A 62 -30.03 -73.81 -18.10
C ASN A 62 -29.43 -75.18 -17.73
N MET A 63 -28.79 -75.33 -16.56
CA MET A 63 -28.18 -76.58 -16.08
C MET A 63 -28.17 -76.65 -14.55
N ASP A 64 -28.72 -77.72 -14.00
CA ASP A 64 -28.57 -78.08 -12.58
C ASP A 64 -27.50 -79.16 -12.45
N LEU A 65 -26.48 -78.86 -11.64
CA LEU A 65 -25.30 -79.68 -11.42
C LEU A 65 -25.26 -80.11 -9.95
N LEU A 66 -25.37 -81.41 -9.67
CA LEU A 66 -25.12 -81.90 -8.31
C LEU A 66 -23.62 -82.16 -8.14
N ILE A 67 -23.00 -81.62 -7.10
CA ILE A 67 -21.57 -81.74 -6.83
C ILE A 67 -21.37 -82.53 -5.54
N GLN A 68 -20.87 -83.74 -5.67
CA GLN A 68 -20.41 -84.52 -4.53
C GLN A 68 -18.88 -84.43 -4.46
N ALA A 69 -18.37 -83.88 -3.36
CA ALA A 69 -16.94 -83.76 -3.12
C ALA A 69 -16.48 -84.86 -2.14
N LYS A 70 -15.54 -85.71 -2.56
CA LYS A 70 -14.94 -86.71 -1.69
C LYS A 70 -13.44 -86.53 -1.59
N HIS A 71 -12.98 -86.25 -0.37
CA HIS A 71 -11.56 -86.16 -0.06
C HIS A 71 -11.03 -87.54 0.36
N HIS A 72 -9.95 -88.00 -0.28
CA HIS A 72 -9.27 -89.24 0.07
C HIS A 72 -7.90 -88.97 0.68
N LEU A 73 -7.70 -89.44 1.92
CA LEU A 73 -6.44 -89.30 2.67
C LEU A 73 -5.26 -90.01 1.98
N TYR A 74 -5.52 -91.12 1.31
CA TYR A 74 -4.52 -91.87 0.55
C TYR A 74 -4.66 -91.50 -0.92
N LYS A 75 -3.61 -90.88 -1.49
CA LYS A 75 -3.59 -90.32 -2.86
C LYS A 75 -3.81 -91.34 -3.98
N THR A 76 -3.94 -92.61 -3.68
CA THR A 76 -4.21 -93.70 -4.63
C THR A 76 -5.24 -94.66 -4.05
N PHE A 77 -6.30 -94.98 -4.81
CA PHE A 77 -7.30 -95.96 -4.40
C PHE A 77 -7.80 -96.81 -5.59
N ASP A 78 -8.25 -98.03 -5.31
CA ASP A 78 -8.75 -98.98 -6.31
C ASP A 78 -10.18 -98.64 -6.77
N LEU A 79 -10.51 -98.95 -8.02
CA LEU A 79 -11.83 -98.73 -8.65
C LEU A 79 -12.99 -99.34 -7.85
N CYS A 80 -12.70 -100.43 -7.13
CA CYS A 80 -13.63 -101.11 -6.22
C CYS A 80 -14.21 -100.19 -5.12
N HIS A 81 -13.56 -99.05 -4.84
CA HIS A 81 -14.03 -98.06 -3.86
C HIS A 81 -15.04 -97.04 -4.42
N ILE A 82 -15.13 -96.88 -5.75
CA ILE A 82 -16.14 -96.04 -6.40
C ILE A 82 -17.25 -96.90 -7.02
N ASP A 83 -17.06 -98.22 -7.08
CA ASP A 83 -18.08 -99.17 -7.50
C ASP A 83 -19.40 -98.94 -6.74
N PRO A 84 -20.48 -98.54 -7.44
CA PRO A 84 -21.78 -98.32 -6.83
C PRO A 84 -22.44 -99.60 -6.31
N ARG A 85 -21.81 -100.79 -6.48
CA ARG A 85 -22.21 -102.10 -5.91
C ARG A 85 -21.54 -102.42 -4.56
N ASN A 86 -20.53 -101.64 -4.16
CA ASN A 86 -19.83 -101.85 -2.90
C ASN A 86 -20.63 -101.25 -1.72
N LYS A 87 -21.17 -102.10 -0.83
CA LYS A 87 -21.99 -101.68 0.33
C LYS A 87 -21.35 -100.64 1.25
N LEU A 88 -20.02 -100.53 1.23
CA LEU A 88 -19.25 -99.59 2.04
C LEU A 88 -19.05 -98.22 1.35
N ASN A 89 -19.39 -98.10 0.07
CA ASN A 89 -19.26 -96.87 -0.72
C ASN A 89 -20.48 -95.94 -0.51
N GLY A 90 -20.24 -94.64 -0.39
CA GLY A 90 -21.31 -93.65 -0.33
C GLY A 90 -22.12 -93.54 -1.63
N LEU A 91 -21.54 -93.83 -2.80
CA LEU A 91 -22.31 -93.94 -4.05
C LEU A 91 -23.27 -95.13 -4.03
N TYR A 92 -22.90 -96.27 -3.42
CA TYR A 92 -23.82 -97.39 -3.21
C TYR A 92 -24.99 -97.00 -2.30
N LYS A 93 -24.72 -96.26 -1.21
CA LYS A 93 -25.80 -95.74 -0.34
C LYS A 93 -26.72 -94.77 -1.10
N TYR A 94 -26.14 -93.94 -1.97
CA TYR A 94 -26.84 -92.99 -2.82
C TYR A 94 -27.73 -93.71 -3.87
N PHE A 95 -27.19 -94.72 -4.56
CA PHE A 95 -27.94 -95.57 -5.49
C PHE A 95 -29.05 -96.35 -4.80
N LYS A 96 -28.77 -96.96 -3.64
CA LYS A 96 -29.77 -97.72 -2.86
C LYS A 96 -30.87 -96.83 -2.28
N PHE A 97 -30.57 -95.56 -2.01
CA PHE A 97 -31.59 -94.57 -1.65
C PHE A 97 -32.49 -94.22 -2.84
N CYS A 98 -31.89 -93.98 -4.02
CA CYS A 98 -32.62 -93.74 -5.27
C CYS A 98 -33.48 -94.94 -5.70
N GLU A 99 -33.03 -96.17 -5.40
CA GLU A 99 -33.74 -97.42 -5.66
C GLU A 99 -34.92 -97.66 -4.70
N LYS A 100 -34.79 -97.25 -3.42
CA LYS A 100 -35.81 -97.49 -2.38
C LYS A 100 -36.96 -96.48 -2.34
N THR A 101 -36.89 -95.40 -3.10
CA THR A 101 -37.89 -94.33 -3.09
C THR A 101 -38.38 -94.09 -4.51
N GLU A 102 -39.69 -93.91 -4.74
CA GLU A 102 -40.24 -93.51 -6.07
C GLU A 102 -39.77 -92.09 -6.55
N ASN A 103 -38.74 -91.54 -5.90
CA ASN A 103 -38.18 -90.20 -6.09
C ASN A 103 -37.24 -90.07 -7.30
N PHE A 104 -37.18 -91.04 -8.23
CA PHE A 104 -36.41 -90.86 -9.48
C PHE A 104 -36.94 -89.68 -10.32
N LYS A 105 -38.27 -89.43 -10.28
CA LYS A 105 -38.92 -88.26 -10.88
C LYS A 105 -38.53 -86.92 -10.25
N LYS A 106 -37.93 -86.94 -9.06
CA LYS A 106 -37.49 -85.78 -8.29
C LYS A 106 -36.05 -85.35 -8.68
N PHE A 107 -35.21 -86.31 -9.10
CA PHE A 107 -33.89 -86.07 -9.70
C PHE A 107 -33.89 -85.80 -11.20
N SER A 108 -35.04 -85.87 -11.89
CA SER A 108 -35.14 -85.67 -13.34
C SER A 108 -34.63 -84.31 -13.81
N ASN A 109 -34.70 -83.29 -12.93
CA ASN A 109 -34.28 -81.93 -13.23
C ASN A 109 -32.76 -81.74 -13.16
N VAL A 110 -32.04 -82.61 -12.42
CA VAL A 110 -30.57 -82.60 -12.40
C VAL A 110 -30.06 -83.16 -13.73
N LYS A 111 -29.32 -82.32 -14.46
CA LYS A 111 -28.83 -82.68 -15.80
C LYS A 111 -27.54 -83.48 -15.73
N HIS A 112 -26.66 -83.14 -14.80
CA HIS A 112 -25.38 -83.83 -14.59
C HIS A 112 -25.04 -83.91 -13.09
N LEU A 113 -24.52 -85.06 -12.67
CA LEU A 113 -23.93 -85.29 -11.34
C LEU A 113 -22.42 -85.27 -11.50
N ILE A 114 -21.71 -84.37 -10.81
CA ILE A 114 -20.25 -84.36 -10.78
C ILE A 114 -19.77 -84.96 -9.46
N LEU A 115 -19.00 -86.03 -9.55
CA LEU A 115 -18.21 -86.51 -8.42
C LEU A 115 -16.79 -85.96 -8.54
N ALA A 116 -16.41 -85.10 -7.60
CA ALA A 116 -15.09 -84.50 -7.53
C ALA A 116 -14.24 -85.18 -6.43
N THR A 117 -13.03 -85.62 -6.78
CA THR A 117 -12.10 -86.27 -5.84
C THR A 117 -10.66 -85.83 -6.09
N ASN A 118 -9.83 -85.89 -5.04
CA ASN A 118 -8.40 -85.57 -5.09
C ASN A 118 -7.48 -86.79 -5.19
N GLY A 119 -8.00 -88.02 -5.06
CA GLY A 119 -7.19 -89.24 -5.17
C GLY A 119 -7.09 -89.78 -6.60
N THR A 120 -5.98 -90.45 -6.91
CA THR A 120 -5.71 -91.08 -8.21
C THR A 120 -6.15 -92.55 -8.24
N PHE A 121 -6.62 -93.03 -9.39
CA PHE A 121 -7.17 -94.38 -9.54
C PHE A 121 -6.09 -95.41 -9.88
N LEU A 122 -6.07 -96.56 -9.19
CA LEU A 122 -5.22 -97.72 -9.50
C LEU A 122 -6.06 -98.84 -10.12
N GLY A 123 -5.80 -99.25 -11.37
CA GLY A 123 -6.48 -100.35 -12.07
C GLY A 123 -6.54 -100.20 -13.60
N LYS A 124 -6.70 -101.32 -14.35
CA LYS A 124 -6.72 -101.31 -15.84
C LYS A 124 -7.87 -100.45 -16.39
N PRO A 125 -7.67 -99.74 -17.52
CA PRO A 125 -8.49 -98.59 -17.91
C PRO A 125 -9.89 -98.91 -18.43
N LYS A 126 -10.26 -100.16 -18.71
CA LYS A 126 -11.47 -100.47 -19.51
C LYS A 126 -12.79 -99.94 -18.93
N LEU A 127 -13.00 -100.04 -17.61
CA LEU A 127 -14.22 -99.49 -16.96
C LEU A 127 -14.15 -97.96 -16.78
N ILE A 128 -12.94 -97.41 -16.80
CA ILE A 128 -12.66 -95.99 -16.65
C ILE A 128 -12.78 -95.29 -18.00
N GLU A 129 -12.36 -95.88 -19.12
CA GLU A 129 -12.42 -95.26 -20.46
C GLU A 129 -13.87 -95.07 -20.96
N GLU A 130 -14.83 -95.88 -20.48
CA GLU A 130 -16.26 -95.67 -20.74
C GLU A 130 -16.90 -94.60 -19.85
N LEU A 131 -16.39 -94.38 -18.63
CA LEU A 131 -16.87 -93.37 -17.67
C LEU A 131 -16.07 -92.06 -17.69
N ILE A 132 -14.89 -92.07 -18.31
CA ILE A 132 -13.97 -90.95 -18.44
C ILE A 132 -13.78 -90.67 -19.92
N VAL A 133 -14.40 -89.58 -20.34
CA VAL A 133 -14.04 -88.89 -21.56
C VAL A 133 -12.61 -88.38 -21.40
N LYS A 134 -11.64 -89.06 -22.00
CA LYS A 134 -10.33 -88.50 -22.30
C LYS A 134 -10.26 -88.11 -23.76
N ARG A 135 -10.07 -86.82 -24.02
CA ARG A 135 -9.35 -86.35 -25.22
C ARG A 135 -8.26 -85.38 -24.78
N GLN A 136 -7.01 -85.77 -24.97
CA GLN A 136 -5.88 -84.85 -24.90
C GLN A 136 -5.87 -83.99 -26.17
N SER A 137 -5.91 -82.67 -25.96
CA SER A 137 -5.75 -81.54 -26.93
C SER A 137 -6.98 -80.68 -27.23
N ALA A 138 -7.71 -80.24 -26.20
CA ALA A 138 -8.39 -78.93 -26.15
C ALA A 138 -8.85 -78.71 -24.70
N ASP A 139 -8.68 -77.51 -24.14
CA ASP A 139 -8.99 -77.21 -22.74
C ASP A 139 -10.41 -77.64 -22.37
N SER A 140 -10.49 -78.70 -21.57
CA SER A 140 -11.65 -79.49 -21.15
C SER A 140 -12.96 -78.70 -20.96
N GLN A 141 -13.80 -78.75 -22.00
CA GLN A 141 -15.27 -78.75 -21.93
C GLN A 141 -15.79 -80.06 -22.55
N ASN A 142 -16.71 -80.74 -21.84
CA ASN A 142 -17.81 -81.58 -22.33
C ASN A 142 -17.58 -82.95 -23.06
N TYR A 143 -18.37 -83.97 -22.61
CA TYR A 143 -19.05 -85.11 -23.30
C TYR A 143 -18.43 -86.52 -23.60
N ILE A 144 -19.21 -87.52 -23.13
CA ILE A 144 -19.51 -89.00 -23.28
C ILE A 144 -18.88 -89.99 -24.34
N PHE A 145 -18.69 -91.30 -23.95
CA PHE A 145 -19.26 -92.61 -24.48
C PHE A 145 -18.36 -93.85 -24.86
N ASN A 146 -18.90 -95.08 -24.51
CA ASN A 146 -18.89 -96.48 -25.08
C ASN A 146 -17.54 -97.19 -25.46
N THR A 147 -17.23 -98.48 -25.18
CA THR A 147 -17.94 -99.78 -25.44
C THR A 147 -17.48 -101.02 -24.61
N PHE A 148 -18.47 -101.82 -24.17
CA PHE A 148 -18.62 -103.28 -23.92
C PHE A 148 -17.41 -104.24 -23.82
N ASP A 149 -17.30 -104.95 -22.68
CA ASP A 149 -17.40 -106.43 -22.56
C ASP A 149 -17.17 -106.87 -21.08
N GLY A 150 -18.23 -107.30 -20.38
CA GLY A 150 -18.14 -107.92 -19.04
C GLY A 150 -19.24 -107.59 -18.01
N ILE A 151 -20.46 -107.22 -18.43
CA ILE A 151 -21.60 -106.95 -17.52
C ILE A 151 -22.82 -107.86 -17.80
N ASP A 152 -22.74 -108.77 -18.78
CA ASP A 152 -23.74 -109.81 -19.00
C ASP A 152 -23.83 -110.83 -17.85
N GLU A 153 -22.80 -110.93 -16.99
CA GLU A 153 -22.83 -111.80 -15.79
C GLU A 153 -23.61 -111.21 -14.60
N TYR A 154 -23.91 -109.90 -14.57
CA TYR A 154 -24.52 -109.25 -13.40
C TYR A 154 -25.99 -108.86 -13.59
N TYR A 155 -26.38 -108.48 -14.82
CA TYR A 155 -27.73 -107.99 -15.12
C TYR A 155 -28.82 -109.00 -14.79
N ASN A 156 -28.69 -110.21 -15.33
CA ASN A 156 -29.86 -111.05 -15.53
C ASN A 156 -29.71 -112.45 -14.92
N PHE A 157 -28.88 -112.50 -13.87
CA PHE A 157 -29.32 -113.06 -12.60
C PHE A 157 -30.48 -112.26 -11.96
N ASN A 158 -30.78 -111.02 -12.37
CA ASN A 158 -31.90 -110.22 -11.84
C ASN A 158 -32.96 -109.82 -12.89
N ASN A 159 -33.24 -110.73 -13.83
CA ASN A 159 -34.47 -110.72 -14.60
C ASN A 159 -35.68 -110.79 -13.66
N ASN A 160 -36.47 -109.71 -13.67
CA ASN A 160 -37.93 -109.66 -13.53
C ASN A 160 -38.38 -108.57 -12.54
N THR A 161 -38.07 -107.31 -12.87
CA THR A 161 -39.05 -106.21 -12.83
C THR A 161 -38.51 -105.06 -13.69
N GLU A 162 -39.35 -104.56 -14.59
CA GLU A 162 -38.99 -103.76 -15.76
C GLU A 162 -38.58 -102.31 -15.39
N ASN A 163 -37.51 -101.82 -16.04
CA ASN A 163 -36.98 -100.44 -16.09
C ASN A 163 -35.94 -99.91 -15.06
N PHE A 164 -35.13 -100.75 -14.44
CA PHE A 164 -33.95 -100.27 -13.68
C PHE A 164 -32.72 -99.95 -14.57
N ASP A 165 -32.67 -100.56 -15.75
CA ASP A 165 -31.47 -100.70 -16.57
C ASP A 165 -31.18 -99.52 -17.50
N GLU A 166 -32.21 -99.01 -18.18
CA GLU A 166 -32.15 -97.71 -18.85
C GLU A 166 -31.92 -96.59 -17.84
N THR A 167 -32.49 -96.71 -16.64
CA THR A 167 -32.38 -95.73 -15.56
C THR A 167 -30.96 -95.66 -14.99
N PHE A 168 -30.30 -96.81 -14.80
CA PHE A 168 -28.91 -96.90 -14.35
C PHE A 168 -27.93 -96.43 -15.43
N LYS A 169 -28.16 -96.81 -16.69
CA LYS A 169 -27.37 -96.34 -17.84
C LYS A 169 -27.51 -94.83 -18.05
N TYR A 170 -28.73 -94.31 -18.00
CA TYR A 170 -29.03 -92.88 -18.04
C TYR A 170 -28.40 -92.12 -16.86
N PHE A 171 -28.38 -92.73 -15.67
CA PHE A 171 -27.71 -92.16 -14.50
C PHE A 171 -26.19 -92.08 -14.70
N LEU A 172 -25.57 -93.14 -15.24
CA LEU A 172 -24.13 -93.14 -15.56
C LEU A 172 -23.79 -92.14 -16.68
N GLU A 173 -24.66 -91.97 -17.68
CA GLU A 173 -24.51 -90.93 -18.71
C GLU A 173 -24.56 -89.50 -18.14
N LYS A 174 -25.23 -89.32 -17.01
CA LYS A 174 -25.28 -88.05 -16.28
C LYS A 174 -24.17 -87.89 -15.24
N LEU A 175 -23.48 -88.95 -14.85
CA LEU A 175 -22.36 -88.92 -13.90
C LEU A 175 -21.07 -88.47 -14.59
N ILE A 176 -20.43 -87.43 -14.06
CA ILE A 176 -19.16 -86.88 -14.52
C ILE A 176 -18.16 -87.03 -13.38
N LEU A 177 -17.09 -87.78 -13.61
CA LEU A 177 -16.00 -87.94 -12.65
C LEU A 177 -14.91 -86.92 -12.93
N ILE A 178 -14.63 -86.06 -11.94
CA ILE A 178 -13.60 -85.04 -12.03
C ILE A 178 -12.53 -85.30 -10.97
N ASN A 179 -11.32 -85.59 -11.44
CA ASN A 179 -10.15 -85.66 -10.57
C ASN A 179 -9.43 -84.31 -10.58
N ILE A 180 -9.50 -83.57 -9.48
CA ILE A 180 -8.78 -82.31 -9.31
C ILE A 180 -7.94 -82.41 -8.04
N SER A 181 -6.61 -82.28 -8.19
CA SER A 181 -5.69 -82.19 -7.06
C SER A 181 -5.88 -80.89 -6.28
N ASP A 182 -5.61 -80.95 -4.98
CA ASP A 182 -5.68 -79.80 -4.07
C ASP A 182 -4.87 -78.58 -4.59
N ASP A 183 -3.66 -78.83 -5.11
CA ASP A 183 -2.78 -77.78 -5.62
C ASP A 183 -3.34 -77.09 -6.88
N HIS A 184 -3.94 -77.87 -7.80
CA HIS A 184 -4.52 -77.30 -9.02
C HIS A 184 -5.75 -76.45 -8.69
N LEU A 185 -6.56 -76.90 -7.74
CA LEU A 185 -7.73 -76.19 -7.27
C LEU A 185 -7.35 -74.85 -6.62
N LYS A 186 -6.40 -74.87 -5.68
CA LYS A 186 -5.87 -73.66 -5.02
C LYS A 186 -5.31 -72.65 -6.04
N ASN A 187 -4.54 -73.12 -7.02
CA ASN A 187 -3.98 -72.26 -8.07
C ASN A 187 -5.05 -71.61 -8.97
N LYS A 188 -6.12 -72.34 -9.31
CA LYS A 188 -7.23 -71.79 -10.11
C LYS A 188 -8.05 -70.76 -9.34
N ILE A 189 -8.34 -71.00 -8.05
CA ILE A 189 -9.03 -70.05 -7.17
C ILE A 189 -8.24 -68.75 -7.08
N GLN A 190 -6.94 -68.82 -6.79
CA GLN A 190 -6.06 -67.64 -6.75
C GLN A 190 -6.11 -66.86 -8.06
N LYS A 191 -6.02 -67.55 -9.21
CA LYS A 191 -6.11 -66.90 -10.52
C LYS A 191 -7.45 -66.21 -10.76
N PHE A 192 -8.56 -66.76 -10.25
CA PHE A 192 -9.87 -66.13 -10.35
C PHE A 192 -10.03 -64.92 -9.44
N VAL A 193 -9.56 -64.99 -8.19
CA VAL A 193 -9.59 -63.85 -7.26
C VAL A 193 -8.79 -62.67 -7.79
N LYS A 194 -7.59 -62.90 -8.35
CA LYS A 194 -6.79 -61.85 -9.01
C LYS A 194 -7.50 -61.15 -10.17
N LYS A 195 -8.54 -61.75 -10.75
CA LYS A 195 -9.37 -61.10 -11.78
C LYS A 195 -10.51 -60.26 -11.20
N ILE A 196 -10.88 -60.48 -9.95
CA ILE A 196 -12.03 -59.84 -9.28
C ILE A 196 -11.56 -58.66 -8.43
N ILE A 197 -10.42 -58.80 -7.74
CA ILE A 197 -9.84 -57.76 -6.89
C ILE A 197 -8.59 -57.21 -7.57
N TYR A 198 -8.55 -55.89 -7.77
CA TYR A 198 -7.47 -55.18 -8.48
C TYR A 198 -6.35 -54.76 -7.52
N ILE A 199 -5.77 -55.71 -6.77
CA ILE A 199 -4.79 -55.45 -5.70
C ILE A 199 -3.69 -56.54 -5.67
N ASP A 200 -2.51 -56.22 -5.11
CA ASP A 200 -1.32 -57.08 -4.96
C ASP A 200 -1.56 -58.47 -4.30
N ASP A 201 -0.57 -59.37 -4.46
CA ASP A 201 -0.64 -60.80 -4.12
C ASP A 201 -0.92 -61.12 -2.63
N GLU A 202 -0.60 -60.22 -1.70
CA GLU A 202 -0.80 -60.43 -0.26
C GLU A 202 -2.29 -60.31 0.12
N HIS A 203 -2.97 -59.25 -0.34
CA HIS A 203 -4.42 -59.06 -0.17
C HIS A 203 -5.27 -60.12 -0.86
N THR A 204 -4.74 -60.75 -1.92
CA THR A 204 -5.40 -61.90 -2.58
C THR A 204 -5.54 -63.09 -1.65
N LYS A 205 -4.52 -63.38 -0.82
CA LYS A 205 -4.56 -64.52 0.12
C LYS A 205 -5.53 -64.26 1.27
N ASP A 206 -5.57 -63.04 1.77
CA ASP A 206 -6.46 -62.67 2.88
C ASP A 206 -7.92 -62.63 2.45
N PHE A 207 -8.22 -62.15 1.23
CA PHE A 207 -9.57 -62.26 0.68
C PHE A 207 -10.01 -63.71 0.49
N ILE A 208 -9.11 -64.59 0.01
CA ILE A 208 -9.44 -66.02 -0.13
C ILE A 208 -9.79 -66.63 1.23
N ARG A 209 -9.05 -66.28 2.29
CA ARG A 209 -9.36 -66.72 3.66
C ARG A 209 -10.74 -66.20 4.10
N PHE A 210 -10.99 -64.91 3.94
CA PHE A 210 -12.28 -64.29 4.28
C PHE A 210 -13.45 -64.95 3.53
N LEU A 211 -13.29 -65.17 2.22
CA LEU A 211 -14.29 -65.84 1.38
C LEU A 211 -14.50 -67.30 1.81
N HIS A 212 -13.43 -68.04 2.13
CA HIS A 212 -13.54 -69.41 2.64
C HIS A 212 -14.27 -69.46 3.99
N ASP A 213 -14.01 -68.52 4.89
CA ASP A 213 -14.69 -68.43 6.18
C ASP A 213 -16.18 -68.12 6.02
N GLU A 214 -16.55 -67.21 5.12
CA GLU A 214 -17.95 -66.93 4.79
C GLU A 214 -18.66 -68.16 4.17
N ILE A 215 -18.00 -68.88 3.26
CA ILE A 215 -18.54 -70.13 2.68
C ILE A 215 -18.67 -71.21 3.75
N LYS A 216 -17.70 -71.32 4.66
CA LYS A 216 -17.72 -72.28 5.77
C LYS A 216 -18.84 -71.95 6.76
N ASN A 217 -19.05 -70.68 7.08
CA ASN A 217 -20.16 -70.22 7.89
C ASN A 217 -21.51 -70.55 7.23
N TRP A 218 -21.62 -70.30 5.92
CA TRP A 218 -22.80 -70.67 5.14
C TRP A 218 -23.04 -72.19 5.11
N LEU A 219 -22.01 -73.04 4.98
CA LEU A 219 -22.18 -74.50 5.04
C LEU A 219 -22.74 -74.96 6.40
N ASN A 220 -22.29 -74.31 7.47
CA ASN A 220 -22.61 -74.67 8.86
C ASN A 220 -23.96 -74.11 9.36
N GLN A 221 -24.70 -73.36 8.54
CA GLN A 221 -26.00 -72.80 8.92
C GLN A 221 -27.03 -73.87 9.29
N THR A 222 -27.94 -73.58 10.22
CA THR A 222 -28.94 -74.53 10.73
C THR A 222 -30.23 -74.60 9.91
N LYS A 223 -30.47 -73.62 9.03
CA LYS A 223 -31.61 -73.56 8.09
C LYS A 223 -31.07 -73.56 6.66
N GLY A 224 -31.75 -74.19 5.72
CA GLY A 224 -31.29 -74.21 4.34
C GLY A 224 -31.44 -72.84 3.69
N GLU A 225 -30.35 -72.22 3.26
CA GLU A 225 -30.38 -70.97 2.51
C GLU A 225 -29.53 -71.09 1.24
N TYR A 226 -30.04 -70.55 0.13
CA TYR A 226 -29.32 -70.52 -1.13
C TYR A 226 -28.17 -69.51 -1.06
N PHE A 227 -26.97 -69.89 -1.50
CA PHE A 227 -25.85 -68.96 -1.71
C PHE A 227 -25.86 -68.48 -3.15
N THR A 228 -26.16 -67.21 -3.36
CA THR A 228 -26.45 -66.65 -4.67
C THR A 228 -25.35 -65.71 -5.16
N PHE A 229 -25.48 -65.27 -6.42
CA PHE A 229 -24.64 -64.21 -6.97
C PHE A 229 -24.61 -62.93 -6.10
N VAL A 230 -25.74 -62.55 -5.52
CA VAL A 230 -25.85 -61.33 -4.70
C VAL A 230 -25.09 -61.48 -3.38
N ASP A 231 -24.99 -62.70 -2.83
CA ASP A 231 -24.22 -62.97 -1.62
C ASP A 231 -22.71 -62.83 -1.87
N VAL A 232 -22.24 -63.19 -3.06
CA VAL A 232 -20.84 -62.96 -3.48
C VAL A 232 -20.54 -61.46 -3.59
N GLU A 233 -21.43 -60.67 -4.20
CA GLU A 233 -21.28 -59.21 -4.27
C GLU A 233 -21.25 -58.57 -2.89
N ARG A 234 -22.10 -59.06 -1.96
CA ARG A 234 -22.11 -58.64 -0.55
C ARG A 234 -20.78 -58.93 0.15
N ILE A 235 -20.24 -60.14 0.02
CA ILE A 235 -18.96 -60.52 0.65
C ILE A 235 -17.82 -59.64 0.12
N ILE A 236 -17.79 -59.36 -1.18
CA ILE A 236 -16.79 -58.45 -1.77
C ILE A 236 -16.93 -57.03 -1.20
N ALA A 237 -18.16 -56.52 -1.05
CA ALA A 237 -18.43 -55.19 -0.51
C ALA A 237 -18.06 -55.06 0.98
N ASP A 238 -18.38 -56.08 1.79
CA ASP A 238 -18.04 -56.13 3.22
C ASP A 238 -16.50 -56.10 3.41
N TYR A 239 -15.77 -56.94 2.67
CA TYR A 239 -14.29 -56.97 2.72
C TYR A 239 -13.64 -55.64 2.31
N ASN A 240 -14.19 -54.98 1.27
CA ASN A 240 -13.68 -53.67 0.84
C ASN A 240 -13.94 -52.57 1.86
N THR A 241 -15.07 -52.65 2.59
CA THR A 241 -15.41 -51.70 3.66
C THR A 241 -14.43 -51.80 4.82
N GLU A 242 -14.11 -53.01 5.29
CA GLU A 242 -13.15 -53.23 6.39
C GLU A 242 -11.75 -52.75 6.02
N ASN A 243 -11.27 -53.08 4.82
CA ASN A 243 -9.96 -52.63 4.34
C ASN A 243 -9.90 -51.11 4.17
N TYR A 244 -10.97 -50.46 3.71
CA TYR A 244 -11.00 -49.00 3.63
C TYR A 244 -10.85 -48.38 5.02
N ILE A 245 -11.57 -48.90 6.02
CA ILE A 245 -11.44 -48.44 7.41
C ILE A 245 -10.00 -48.61 7.89
N ASP A 246 -9.40 -49.80 7.76
CA ASP A 246 -8.03 -50.08 8.20
C ASP A 246 -6.95 -49.30 7.42
N HIS A 247 -7.18 -49.00 6.14
CA HIS A 247 -6.33 -48.10 5.36
C HIS A 247 -6.33 -46.69 5.94
N ILE A 248 -7.49 -46.17 6.35
CA ILE A 248 -7.54 -44.88 7.01
C ILE A 248 -6.83 -44.95 8.38
N LYS A 249 -6.99 -46.05 9.15
CA LYS A 249 -6.24 -46.25 10.41
C LYS A 249 -4.73 -46.16 10.24
N SER A 250 -4.20 -46.86 9.24
CA SER A 250 -2.76 -46.98 9.00
C SER A 250 -2.16 -45.71 8.39
N LYS A 251 -2.79 -45.11 7.38
CA LYS A 251 -2.29 -43.92 6.67
C LYS A 251 -2.20 -42.68 7.56
N PHE A 252 -3.14 -42.54 8.50
CA PHE A 252 -3.22 -41.38 9.38
C PHE A 252 -2.72 -41.66 10.81
N ASN A 253 -2.10 -42.83 11.04
CA ASN A 253 -1.52 -43.27 12.31
C ASN A 253 -2.50 -43.18 13.51
N TRP A 254 -3.72 -43.70 13.29
CA TRP A 254 -4.80 -43.63 14.26
C TRP A 254 -4.64 -44.68 15.35
N ASN A 255 -4.56 -44.24 16.61
CA ASN A 255 -4.58 -45.11 17.79
C ASN A 255 -5.97 -45.08 18.44
N PHE A 256 -6.67 -46.22 18.39
CA PHE A 256 -7.97 -46.40 19.03
C PHE A 256 -7.78 -46.65 20.53
N LYS A 257 -8.04 -45.65 21.37
CA LYS A 257 -8.19 -45.88 22.81
C LYS A 257 -9.66 -46.15 23.11
N THR A 258 -9.95 -47.35 23.61
CA THR A 258 -11.21 -47.62 24.30
C THR A 258 -11.21 -46.82 25.59
N HIS A 259 -11.98 -45.74 25.67
CA HIS A 259 -12.21 -45.06 26.93
C HIS A 259 -13.22 -45.85 27.76
N ASP A 260 -12.80 -46.39 28.90
CA ASP A 260 -13.72 -46.76 29.97
C ASP A 260 -14.27 -45.47 30.60
N GLU A 261 -15.59 -45.40 30.74
CA GLU A 261 -16.34 -44.27 31.30
C GLU A 261 -15.86 -43.94 32.73
N THR A 262 -14.92 -43.00 32.93
CA THR A 262 -14.68 -42.40 34.27
C THR A 262 -14.24 -40.95 34.34
N GLU A 263 -14.02 -40.20 33.24
CA GLU A 263 -13.76 -38.75 33.36
C GLU A 263 -14.62 -37.94 32.38
N ASN A 264 -15.39 -37.01 32.95
CA ASN A 264 -16.50 -36.26 32.36
C ASN A 264 -16.22 -35.64 30.98
N PRO A 265 -16.98 -36.03 29.92
CA PRO A 265 -17.25 -35.16 28.80
C PRO A 265 -18.47 -34.28 29.14
N THR A 266 -18.29 -32.96 29.06
CA THR A 266 -19.35 -31.97 29.23
C THR A 266 -20.52 -32.23 28.26
N SER A 267 -21.72 -32.01 28.80
CA SER A 267 -23.03 -32.47 28.34
C SER A 267 -23.52 -31.84 27.04
N SER A 268 -23.68 -32.63 25.98
CA SER A 268 -24.76 -32.44 24.99
C SER A 268 -25.05 -33.65 24.08
N ILE A 269 -24.48 -34.84 24.32
CA ILE A 269 -24.91 -36.05 23.62
C ILE A 269 -24.84 -37.23 24.59
N MET A 270 -25.98 -37.64 25.15
CA MET A 270 -26.28 -39.03 25.53
C MET A 270 -27.63 -39.15 26.26
N THR A 271 -28.56 -39.90 25.68
CA THR A 271 -29.55 -40.67 26.46
C THR A 271 -29.71 -42.10 25.90
N LYS A 272 -29.10 -43.04 26.64
CA LYS A 272 -29.47 -44.43 26.98
C LYS A 272 -30.12 -45.35 25.93
N ILE A 273 -29.44 -46.46 25.57
CA ILE A 273 -29.93 -47.88 25.68
C ILE A 273 -28.72 -48.83 25.87
N GLN A 274 -28.80 -49.69 26.89
CA GLN A 274 -27.74 -50.59 27.38
C GLN A 274 -27.38 -51.76 26.43
N GLY A 275 -26.13 -52.24 26.57
CA GLY A 275 -25.77 -53.65 26.34
C GLY A 275 -25.00 -53.99 25.05
N LYS A 276 -23.89 -53.31 24.76
CA LYS A 276 -22.63 -53.82 24.14
C LYS A 276 -21.65 -52.63 23.97
N LYS A 277 -20.35 -52.90 24.10
CA LYS A 277 -19.23 -51.92 24.18
C LYS A 277 -19.34 -50.82 23.12
N LYS A 278 -19.22 -49.57 23.55
CA LYS A 278 -19.17 -48.36 22.69
C LYS A 278 -17.73 -47.95 22.41
N VAL A 279 -17.44 -47.45 21.21
CA VAL A 279 -16.16 -46.85 20.87
C VAL A 279 -16.40 -45.43 20.33
N CYS A 280 -16.03 -44.40 21.10
CA CYS A 280 -15.99 -43.02 20.62
C CYS A 280 -14.60 -42.70 20.04
N TYR A 281 -14.55 -41.93 18.94
CA TYR A 281 -13.31 -41.66 18.19
C TYR A 281 -12.91 -40.17 18.27
N GLU A 282 -11.67 -39.90 18.70
CA GLU A 282 -10.99 -38.60 18.64
C GLU A 282 -10.25 -38.46 17.29
N ILE A 283 -10.21 -37.26 16.70
CA ILE A 283 -9.68 -37.05 15.34
C ILE A 283 -8.62 -35.94 15.34
N LYS A 284 -7.42 -36.23 14.80
CA LYS A 284 -6.37 -35.23 14.50
C LYS A 284 -5.84 -35.38 13.06
N ARG A 285 -6.26 -34.44 12.17
CA ARG A 285 -5.81 -34.13 10.78
C ARG A 285 -5.93 -35.27 9.72
N LYS A 286 -5.99 -35.04 8.39
CA LYS A 286 -5.69 -33.86 7.54
C LYS A 286 -6.73 -33.56 6.44
N GLU A 287 -7.84 -34.30 6.35
CA GLU A 287 -8.89 -34.08 5.34
C GLU A 287 -10.27 -34.17 5.99
N TYR A 288 -11.07 -33.11 5.87
CA TYR A 288 -12.33 -32.89 6.59
C TYR A 288 -13.38 -34.00 6.38
N TYR A 289 -13.23 -34.83 5.34
CA TYR A 289 -14.04 -36.02 5.09
C TYR A 289 -14.02 -37.03 6.25
N GLY A 290 -12.89 -37.17 6.95
CA GLY A 290 -12.74 -38.15 8.02
C GLY A 290 -13.68 -37.89 9.20
N ILE A 291 -14.02 -36.63 9.48
CA ILE A 291 -14.82 -36.23 10.65
C ILE A 291 -16.29 -36.61 10.48
N HIS A 292 -16.88 -36.44 9.30
CA HIS A 292 -18.27 -36.82 9.04
C HIS A 292 -18.45 -38.35 8.94
N VAL A 293 -17.55 -39.05 8.25
CA VAL A 293 -17.58 -40.53 8.14
C VAL A 293 -17.52 -41.16 9.53
N LEU A 294 -16.64 -40.67 10.41
CA LEU A 294 -16.46 -41.20 11.76
C LEU A 294 -17.62 -40.85 12.72
N LYS A 295 -18.22 -39.66 12.62
CA LYS A 295 -19.45 -39.30 13.39
C LYS A 295 -20.61 -40.26 13.07
N ILE A 296 -20.79 -40.60 11.80
CA ILE A 296 -21.87 -41.49 11.34
C ILE A 296 -21.64 -42.93 11.79
N LEU A 297 -20.39 -43.42 11.70
CA LEU A 297 -20.01 -44.74 12.20
C LEU A 297 -20.17 -44.86 13.73
N ALA A 298 -19.83 -43.81 14.49
CA ALA A 298 -20.01 -43.76 15.95
C ALA A 298 -21.49 -43.72 16.38
N CYS A 299 -22.38 -43.14 15.55
CA CYS A 299 -23.82 -43.07 15.86
C CYS A 299 -24.58 -44.39 15.63
N HIS A 300 -24.04 -45.34 14.85
CA HIS A 300 -24.79 -46.51 14.36
C HIS A 300 -24.17 -47.88 14.70
N GLU A 301 -23.62 -48.03 15.91
CA GLU A 301 -22.95 -49.26 16.40
C GLU A 301 -23.84 -50.52 16.63
N LYS A 302 -25.06 -50.60 16.10
CA LYS A 302 -25.93 -51.80 16.23
C LYS A 302 -26.34 -52.45 14.90
N LYS A 303 -25.99 -51.86 13.76
CA LYS A 303 -26.50 -52.23 12.42
C LYS A 303 -25.33 -52.35 11.42
N LYS A 304 -25.41 -53.23 10.42
CA LYS A 304 -24.32 -53.40 9.42
C LYS A 304 -24.28 -52.20 8.47
N VAL A 305 -23.07 -51.71 8.18
CA VAL A 305 -22.79 -50.55 7.31
C VAL A 305 -21.90 -50.99 6.16
N ILE A 306 -22.23 -50.59 4.93
CA ILE A 306 -21.36 -50.75 3.76
C ILE A 306 -20.82 -49.38 3.36
N VAL A 307 -19.49 -49.29 3.18
CA VAL A 307 -18.80 -48.06 2.77
C VAL A 307 -18.06 -48.32 1.47
N GLY A 308 -18.32 -47.49 0.45
CA GLY A 308 -17.57 -47.56 -0.80
C GLY A 308 -16.13 -47.06 -0.64
N ASN A 309 -15.16 -47.83 -1.14
CA ASN A 309 -13.76 -47.39 -1.18
C ASN A 309 -13.60 -46.23 -2.20
N PRO A 310 -13.16 -45.03 -1.76
CA PRO A 310 -12.86 -43.86 -2.59
C PRO A 310 -11.93 -44.08 -3.78
N GLY A 311 -10.94 -44.97 -3.61
CA GLY A 311 -9.86 -45.15 -4.58
C GLY A 311 -10.18 -46.10 -5.72
N ASN A 312 -11.33 -46.77 -5.68
CA ASN A 312 -11.70 -47.76 -6.69
C ASN A 312 -12.46 -47.09 -7.85
N LEU A 313 -12.07 -47.42 -9.09
CA LEU A 313 -12.75 -47.01 -10.33
C LEU A 313 -14.27 -47.21 -10.23
N LEU A 314 -15.01 -46.40 -10.99
CA LEU A 314 -16.48 -46.40 -11.10
C LEU A 314 -17.14 -47.80 -11.20
N ASN A 315 -16.45 -48.75 -11.83
CA ASN A 315 -16.91 -50.14 -11.98
C ASN A 315 -17.05 -50.89 -10.65
N SER A 316 -16.27 -50.53 -9.62
CA SER A 316 -16.36 -51.13 -8.28
C SER A 316 -17.51 -50.57 -7.45
N GLN A 317 -17.99 -49.35 -7.77
CA GLN A 317 -19.19 -48.79 -7.14
C GLN A 317 -20.47 -49.50 -7.65
N LYS A 318 -20.45 -49.99 -8.91
CA LYS A 318 -21.58 -50.75 -9.50
C LYS A 318 -21.86 -52.09 -8.78
N SER A 319 -20.88 -52.70 -8.13
CA SER A 319 -21.05 -53.95 -7.36
C SER A 319 -21.55 -53.75 -5.91
N ILE A 320 -21.50 -52.52 -5.38
CA ILE A 320 -21.88 -52.22 -3.99
C ILE A 320 -23.39 -52.06 -3.84
N ILE A 321 -24.05 -51.45 -4.82
CA ILE A 321 -25.49 -51.17 -4.77
C ILE A 321 -26.34 -52.46 -4.73
N PRO A 322 -26.06 -53.49 -5.55
CA PRO A 322 -26.75 -54.78 -5.43
C PRO A 322 -26.59 -55.42 -4.04
N ALA A 323 -25.40 -55.34 -3.42
CA ALA A 323 -25.16 -55.86 -2.08
C ALA A 323 -26.05 -55.18 -1.02
N PHE A 324 -26.32 -53.87 -1.18
CA PHE A 324 -27.21 -53.12 -0.29
C PHE A 324 -28.68 -53.55 -0.36
N THR A 325 -29.09 -54.18 -1.47
CA THR A 325 -30.45 -54.72 -1.60
C THR A 325 -30.71 -55.94 -0.72
N THR A 326 -29.67 -56.60 -0.18
CA THR A 326 -29.80 -57.72 0.77
C THR A 326 -30.26 -57.28 2.16
N ASN A 327 -30.91 -58.14 2.95
CA ASN A 327 -31.43 -57.77 4.29
C ASN A 327 -30.36 -57.50 5.36
N ALA A 328 -29.07 -57.64 5.05
CA ALA A 328 -27.99 -57.54 6.01
C ALA A 328 -27.56 -56.09 6.34
N PRO A 329 -27.22 -55.22 5.36
CA PRO A 329 -26.83 -53.82 5.61
C PRO A 329 -28.04 -52.89 5.75
N GLU A 330 -27.96 -51.94 6.69
CA GLU A 330 -28.99 -50.93 6.92
C GLU A 330 -28.56 -49.53 6.44
N PHE A 331 -27.26 -49.27 6.36
CA PHE A 331 -26.71 -48.00 5.88
C PHE A 331 -25.74 -48.23 4.72
N LEU A 332 -25.87 -47.40 3.68
CA LEU A 332 -24.94 -47.33 2.55
C LEU A 332 -24.28 -45.96 2.52
N ILE A 333 -22.96 -45.91 2.64
CA ILE A 333 -22.20 -44.66 2.58
C ILE A 333 -21.45 -44.58 1.24
N ILE A 334 -21.75 -43.54 0.46
CA ILE A 334 -21.14 -43.28 -0.85
C ILE A 334 -20.37 -41.95 -0.80
N PRO A 335 -19.02 -42.00 -0.79
CA PRO A 335 -18.22 -40.79 -0.92
C PRO A 335 -18.17 -40.33 -2.40
N LEU A 336 -18.44 -39.05 -2.63
CA LEU A 336 -18.46 -38.40 -3.95
C LEU A 336 -17.27 -37.45 -4.09
N PHE A 337 -16.36 -37.76 -5.02
CA PHE A 337 -15.15 -36.98 -5.33
C PHE A 337 -15.24 -36.37 -6.74
N GLU A 338 -14.93 -35.08 -6.87
CA GLU A 338 -14.87 -34.32 -8.15
C GLU A 338 -16.15 -34.39 -9.03
N GLN A 339 -16.07 -33.91 -10.30
CA GLN A 339 -17.20 -33.89 -11.23
C GLN A 339 -17.62 -35.32 -11.61
N VAL A 340 -18.86 -35.71 -11.24
CA VAL A 340 -19.44 -37.00 -11.64
C VAL A 340 -19.84 -36.94 -13.12
N PRO A 341 -19.35 -37.82 -14.00
CA PRO A 341 -19.77 -37.86 -15.41
C PRO A 341 -21.29 -38.05 -15.56
N GLU A 342 -21.94 -37.38 -16.51
CA GLU A 342 -23.41 -37.44 -16.69
C GLU A 342 -23.93 -38.87 -16.94
N ASP A 343 -23.20 -39.70 -17.67
CA ASP A 343 -23.56 -41.12 -17.88
C ASP A 343 -23.58 -41.92 -16.56
N THR A 344 -22.62 -41.64 -15.66
CA THR A 344 -22.57 -42.23 -14.32
C THR A 344 -23.72 -41.76 -13.45
N LYS A 345 -24.06 -40.48 -13.54
CA LYS A 345 -25.16 -39.88 -12.77
C LYS A 345 -26.49 -40.51 -13.15
N HIS A 346 -26.75 -40.68 -14.44
CA HIS A 346 -27.96 -41.37 -14.91
C HIS A 346 -28.01 -42.83 -14.41
N ASP A 347 -26.88 -43.56 -14.48
CA ASP A 347 -26.77 -44.93 -13.96
C ASP A 347 -27.03 -45.00 -12.45
N LEU A 348 -26.37 -44.14 -11.65
CA LEU A 348 -26.55 -44.09 -10.20
C LEU A 348 -27.98 -43.70 -9.81
N GLU A 349 -28.59 -42.71 -10.47
CA GLU A 349 -29.99 -42.32 -10.23
C GLU A 349 -30.98 -43.44 -10.57
N ALA A 350 -30.78 -44.12 -11.70
CA ALA A 350 -31.61 -45.26 -12.09
C ALA A 350 -31.47 -46.43 -11.09
N MET A 351 -30.25 -46.67 -10.59
CA MET A 351 -29.99 -47.70 -9.58
C MET A 351 -30.54 -47.32 -8.20
N LEU A 352 -30.40 -46.07 -7.74
CA LEU A 352 -30.96 -45.60 -6.46
C LEU A 352 -32.49 -45.65 -6.45
N LYS A 353 -33.14 -45.36 -7.59
CA LYS A 353 -34.59 -45.57 -7.77
C LYS A 353 -35.02 -47.03 -7.59
N SER A 354 -34.14 -48.00 -7.89
CA SER A 354 -34.44 -49.43 -7.73
C SER A 354 -34.40 -49.92 -6.27
N ILE A 355 -33.82 -49.13 -5.34
CA ILE A 355 -33.71 -49.45 -3.91
C ILE A 355 -35.00 -49.06 -3.14
N SER A 356 -36.13 -48.86 -3.84
CA SER A 356 -37.34 -48.20 -3.34
C SER A 356 -37.74 -48.57 -1.89
N VAL A 357 -37.53 -47.62 -0.95
CA VAL A 357 -38.21 -47.21 0.32
C VAL A 357 -38.96 -48.26 1.19
N LYS A 358 -39.04 -49.54 0.83
CA LYS A 358 -39.92 -50.51 1.51
C LYS A 358 -39.33 -51.16 2.76
N ASP A 359 -38.07 -50.93 3.08
CA ASP A 359 -37.45 -51.30 4.36
C ASP A 359 -36.52 -50.16 4.81
N TYR A 360 -36.43 -49.91 6.12
CA TYR A 360 -35.78 -48.77 6.82
C TYR A 360 -34.27 -48.55 6.57
N LYS A 361 -33.83 -48.55 5.31
CA LYS A 361 -32.44 -48.47 4.88
C LYS A 361 -32.09 -47.06 4.40
N THR A 362 -30.96 -46.53 4.86
CA THR A 362 -30.55 -45.14 4.60
C THR A 362 -29.32 -45.10 3.70
N VAL A 363 -29.36 -44.28 2.65
CA VAL A 363 -28.21 -43.96 1.80
C VAL A 363 -27.66 -42.61 2.20
N ILE A 364 -26.35 -42.52 2.44
CA ILE A 364 -25.65 -41.33 2.89
C ILE A 364 -24.61 -40.96 1.84
N PHE A 365 -24.69 -39.75 1.32
CA PHE A 365 -23.68 -39.18 0.42
C PHE A 365 -22.73 -38.28 1.20
N ILE A 366 -21.44 -38.37 0.89
CA ILE A 366 -20.40 -37.55 1.52
C ILE A 366 -19.63 -36.81 0.42
N THR A 367 -19.62 -35.47 0.44
CA THR A 367 -18.96 -34.65 -0.58
C THR A 367 -18.34 -33.38 -0.01
N HIS A 368 -17.30 -32.84 -0.66
CA HIS A 368 -16.71 -31.51 -0.37
C HIS A 368 -17.36 -30.39 -1.18
N ASN A 369 -18.22 -30.72 -2.15
CA ASN A 369 -18.86 -29.74 -3.02
C ASN A 369 -20.38 -29.90 -2.92
N ARG A 370 -21.02 -29.02 -2.14
CA ARG A 370 -22.49 -29.01 -1.94
C ARG A 370 -23.27 -28.94 -3.25
N ASN A 371 -22.70 -28.37 -4.32
CA ASN A 371 -23.37 -28.30 -5.62
C ASN A 371 -23.57 -29.68 -6.25
N ILE A 372 -22.73 -30.67 -5.93
CA ILE A 372 -22.90 -32.05 -6.40
C ILE A 372 -24.15 -32.69 -5.77
N ILE A 373 -24.51 -32.31 -4.54
CA ILE A 373 -25.71 -32.82 -3.86
C ILE A 373 -26.96 -32.45 -4.64
N SER A 374 -27.04 -31.24 -5.20
CA SER A 374 -28.20 -30.80 -6.01
C SER A 374 -28.43 -31.65 -7.27
N GLN A 375 -27.41 -32.39 -7.71
CA GLN A 375 -27.48 -33.27 -8.87
C GLN A 375 -28.16 -34.60 -8.55
N PHE A 376 -28.27 -34.98 -7.27
CA PHE A 376 -28.93 -36.20 -6.83
C PHE A 376 -30.15 -35.81 -5.99
N LYS A 377 -31.31 -36.45 -6.20
CA LYS A 377 -32.54 -36.20 -5.39
C LYS A 377 -32.84 -37.33 -4.39
N PRO A 378 -32.06 -37.54 -3.32
CA PRO A 378 -32.47 -38.43 -2.24
C PRO A 378 -33.37 -37.69 -1.24
N ASP A 379 -34.42 -38.38 -0.75
CA ASP A 379 -35.43 -37.82 0.16
C ASP A 379 -34.91 -37.45 1.58
N HIS A 380 -33.67 -37.83 1.91
CA HIS A 380 -33.05 -37.60 3.23
C HIS A 380 -31.59 -37.12 3.10
N THR A 381 -31.38 -35.80 3.12
CA THR A 381 -30.06 -35.17 3.22
C THR A 381 -29.86 -34.66 4.66
N ILE A 382 -28.70 -34.95 5.27
CA ILE A 382 -28.30 -34.41 6.56
C ILE A 382 -27.25 -33.33 6.28
N ASP A 383 -27.61 -32.07 6.51
CA ASP A 383 -26.73 -30.89 6.33
C ASP A 383 -26.61 -30.17 7.67
N GLU A 384 -25.63 -30.54 8.48
CA GLU A 384 -25.36 -29.90 9.78
C GLU A 384 -24.02 -29.13 9.73
N PRO A 385 -24.02 -27.81 10.03
CA PRO A 385 -22.81 -26.98 9.96
C PRO A 385 -21.86 -27.21 11.14
N ILE A 386 -20.56 -27.12 10.90
CA ILE A 386 -19.50 -27.25 11.92
C ILE A 386 -19.45 -26.00 12.81
N LYS A 387 -19.47 -26.18 14.13
CA LYS A 387 -19.37 -25.11 15.14
C LYS A 387 -18.00 -25.10 15.81
N PHE A 388 -17.59 -23.95 16.34
CA PHE A 388 -16.35 -23.84 17.13
C PHE A 388 -16.33 -24.78 18.35
N ASP A 389 -17.50 -24.98 18.98
CA ASP A 389 -17.67 -25.89 20.12
C ASP A 389 -17.54 -27.39 19.73
N ASP A 390 -17.56 -27.73 18.43
CA ASP A 390 -17.35 -29.11 17.96
C ASP A 390 -15.87 -29.54 17.97
N PHE A 391 -14.94 -28.60 18.20
CA PHE A 391 -13.50 -28.87 18.29
C PHE A 391 -13.08 -29.13 19.74
N ASP A 392 -12.05 -29.96 19.94
CA ASP A 392 -11.46 -30.17 21.27
C ASP A 392 -10.78 -28.89 21.81
N SER A 393 -10.51 -28.85 23.11
CA SER A 393 -9.94 -27.67 23.78
C SER A 393 -8.54 -27.27 23.26
N GLU A 394 -7.71 -28.22 22.83
CA GLU A 394 -6.40 -27.96 22.24
C GLU A 394 -6.53 -27.32 20.85
N SER A 395 -7.47 -27.82 20.03
CA SER A 395 -7.80 -27.31 18.70
C SER A 395 -8.44 -25.92 18.77
N GLN A 396 -9.36 -25.70 19.70
CA GLN A 396 -9.93 -24.37 19.99
C GLN A 396 -8.83 -23.39 20.42
N THR A 397 -7.92 -23.81 21.29
CA THR A 397 -6.76 -23.02 21.69
C THR A 397 -5.89 -22.69 20.47
N ARG A 398 -5.55 -23.67 19.62
CA ARG A 398 -4.75 -23.39 18.41
C ARG A 398 -5.42 -22.42 17.44
N ILE A 399 -6.74 -22.47 17.29
CA ILE A 399 -7.48 -21.51 16.46
C ILE A 399 -7.37 -20.10 17.07
N LEU A 400 -7.56 -19.97 18.38
CA LEU A 400 -7.46 -18.69 19.10
C LEU A 400 -6.04 -18.09 19.08
N PHE A 401 -5.01 -18.93 19.05
CA PHE A 401 -3.61 -18.52 19.00
C PHE A 401 -3.05 -18.48 17.57
N LYS A 402 -3.92 -18.52 16.55
CA LYS A 402 -3.47 -18.42 15.16
C LYS A 402 -3.00 -17.00 14.87
N GLU A 403 -1.79 -16.89 14.33
CA GLU A 403 -1.21 -15.61 13.89
C GLU A 403 -1.95 -15.06 12.67
N LEU A 404 -2.30 -13.78 12.77
CA LEU A 404 -2.94 -12.97 11.74
C LEU A 404 -2.04 -11.76 11.45
N ASP A 405 -1.97 -11.33 10.19
CA ASP A 405 -1.47 -10.01 9.83
C ASP A 405 -2.67 -9.06 9.72
N PHE A 406 -2.91 -8.29 10.78
CA PHE A 406 -3.97 -7.28 10.84
C PHE A 406 -3.36 -5.89 10.65
N GLN A 407 -3.62 -5.27 9.50
CA GLN A 407 -3.14 -3.93 9.17
C GLN A 407 -1.61 -3.76 9.22
N GLY A 408 -0.83 -4.83 9.01
CA GLY A 408 0.63 -4.81 9.09
C GLY A 408 1.19 -5.15 10.48
N SER A 409 0.34 -5.48 11.45
CA SER A 409 0.74 -5.98 12.77
C SER A 409 0.42 -7.48 12.88
N ASN A 410 1.39 -8.27 13.35
CA ASN A 410 1.14 -9.67 13.68
C ASN A 410 0.41 -9.74 15.03
N LEU A 411 -0.83 -10.23 15.02
CA LEU A 411 -1.68 -10.41 16.20
C LEU A 411 -2.15 -11.86 16.29
N GLU A 412 -2.50 -12.30 17.49
CA GLU A 412 -3.22 -13.56 17.68
C GLU A 412 -4.73 -13.36 17.52
N LEU A 413 -5.44 -14.36 16.98
CA LEU A 413 -6.89 -14.27 16.78
C LEU A 413 -7.67 -13.90 18.06
N ARG A 414 -7.23 -14.37 19.23
CA ARG A 414 -7.82 -14.01 20.52
C ARG A 414 -7.70 -12.52 20.84
N GLU A 415 -6.57 -11.89 20.52
CA GLU A 415 -6.32 -10.47 20.81
C GLU A 415 -7.27 -9.58 19.99
N LEU A 416 -7.64 -10.04 18.80
CA LEU A 416 -8.61 -9.37 17.93
C LEU A 416 -10.08 -9.63 18.37
N LEU A 417 -10.36 -10.74 19.06
CA LEU A 417 -11.71 -11.18 19.45
C LEU A 417 -12.08 -10.92 20.92
N GLU A 418 -11.14 -10.42 21.75
CA GLU A 418 -11.26 -10.28 23.21
C GLU A 418 -12.44 -9.41 23.72
N HIS A 419 -13.21 -8.78 22.83
CA HIS A 419 -14.39 -7.97 23.17
C HIS A 419 -15.74 -8.46 22.60
N HIS A 420 -15.79 -9.59 21.89
CA HIS A 420 -17.05 -10.10 21.32
C HIS A 420 -17.23 -11.62 21.46
N CYS A 421 -18.48 -12.08 21.64
CA CYS A 421 -18.80 -13.49 21.89
C CYS A 421 -18.39 -14.41 20.72
N LEU A 422 -17.31 -15.18 20.91
CA LEU A 422 -16.90 -16.34 20.08
C LEU A 422 -18.04 -17.34 19.81
N LYS A 423 -19.06 -17.39 20.67
CA LYS A 423 -20.28 -18.21 20.51
C LYS A 423 -21.08 -17.92 19.22
N ASN A 424 -20.77 -16.82 18.53
CA ASN A 424 -21.43 -16.43 17.28
C ASN A 424 -20.64 -16.78 16.01
N MET A 425 -19.46 -17.42 16.09
CA MET A 425 -18.84 -18.06 14.91
C MET A 425 -19.61 -19.33 14.55
N GLN A 426 -20.81 -19.14 14.00
CA GLN A 426 -21.66 -20.19 13.41
C GLN A 426 -21.43 -20.32 11.90
N ASP A 427 -20.54 -19.51 11.35
CA ASP A 427 -20.21 -19.50 9.92
C ASP A 427 -19.12 -20.54 9.62
N GLU A 428 -19.55 -21.71 9.15
CA GLU A 428 -18.70 -22.83 8.76
C GLU A 428 -17.62 -22.41 7.75
N ASP A 429 -17.97 -21.52 6.80
CA ASP A 429 -17.03 -21.02 5.79
C ASP A 429 -15.89 -20.22 6.44
N THR A 430 -16.20 -19.39 7.44
CA THR A 430 -15.21 -18.64 8.22
C THR A 430 -14.29 -19.58 9.03
N LEU A 431 -14.84 -20.63 9.64
CA LEU A 431 -14.04 -21.61 10.39
C LEU A 431 -13.13 -22.44 9.47
N ILE A 432 -13.63 -22.88 8.31
CA ILE A 432 -12.85 -23.59 7.29
C ILE A 432 -11.73 -22.70 6.76
N GLU A 433 -12.01 -21.42 6.49
CA GLU A 433 -10.99 -20.44 6.13
C GLU A 433 -9.91 -20.40 7.22
N ILE A 434 -10.29 -20.09 8.47
CA ILE A 434 -9.34 -19.96 9.60
C ILE A 434 -8.52 -21.23 9.81
N LEU A 435 -9.06 -22.42 9.53
CA LEU A 435 -8.35 -23.69 9.67
C LEU A 435 -7.38 -24.02 8.53
N SER A 436 -7.45 -23.31 7.40
CA SER A 436 -6.51 -23.50 6.28
C SER A 436 -5.09 -23.07 6.66
N ASP A 437 -4.04 -23.74 6.17
CA ASP A 437 -2.63 -23.40 6.46
C ASP A 437 -2.16 -22.03 5.86
N LYS A 438 -3.08 -21.22 5.33
CA LYS A 438 -2.79 -19.88 4.80
C LYS A 438 -2.67 -18.86 5.93
N LYS A 439 -1.68 -17.96 5.84
CA LYS A 439 -1.62 -16.76 6.69
C LYS A 439 -2.76 -15.81 6.31
N PHE A 440 -3.56 -15.40 7.30
CA PHE A 440 -4.61 -14.40 7.12
C PHE A 440 -3.99 -13.02 7.05
N LYS A 441 -4.12 -12.36 5.90
CA LYS A 441 -3.75 -10.96 5.73
C LYS A 441 -5.01 -10.12 5.63
N ILE A 442 -5.35 -9.43 6.71
CA ILE A 442 -6.46 -8.47 6.73
C ILE A 442 -5.87 -7.10 6.37
N LEU A 443 -6.00 -6.74 5.09
CA LEU A 443 -5.59 -5.46 4.48
C LEU A 443 -4.21 -4.94 4.94
N SER A 444 -3.14 -5.41 4.30
CA SER A 444 -1.83 -4.74 4.35
C SER A 444 -1.78 -3.64 3.29
N TYR A 445 -1.57 -2.38 3.70
CA TYR A 445 -1.31 -1.28 2.75
C TYR A 445 0.20 -1.05 2.68
N ASP A 446 0.82 -1.34 1.53
CA ASP A 446 2.22 -1.03 1.24
C ASP A 446 2.40 0.47 0.90
N ASP A 447 2.26 1.34 1.89
CA ASP A 447 2.57 2.78 1.79
C ASP A 447 3.99 3.11 2.31
N THR A 448 4.90 2.12 2.30
CA THR A 448 6.26 2.23 2.87
C THR A 448 7.19 3.20 2.13
N LYS A 449 6.79 3.72 0.97
CA LYS A 449 7.65 4.59 0.13
C LYS A 449 7.70 6.05 0.57
N ILE A 450 6.80 6.49 1.45
CA ILE A 450 6.64 7.92 1.78
C ILE A 450 7.40 8.33 3.06
N THR A 451 7.84 7.37 3.89
CA THR A 451 8.37 7.66 5.24
C THR A 451 9.70 8.39 5.26
N ASN A 452 10.53 8.30 4.20
CA ASN A 452 11.91 8.79 4.26
C ASN A 452 12.06 10.31 4.02
N PHE A 453 11.05 10.95 3.44
CA PHE A 453 11.08 12.38 3.08
C PHE A 453 9.79 13.11 3.49
N TYR A 454 9.01 12.50 4.38
CA TYR A 454 7.81 13.12 4.94
C TYR A 454 8.18 14.29 5.85
N ILE A 455 7.49 15.42 5.70
CA ILE A 455 7.58 16.56 6.60
C ILE A 455 6.27 16.67 7.36
N PRO A 456 6.29 16.65 8.71
CA PRO A 456 5.11 16.86 9.53
C PRO A 456 4.40 18.17 9.17
N ARG A 457 3.07 18.13 9.13
CA ARG A 457 2.21 19.20 8.63
C ARG A 457 1.36 19.76 9.76
N ILE A 458 1.07 21.05 9.67
CA ILE A 458 0.09 21.70 10.53
C ILE A 458 -1.27 21.63 9.81
N ILE A 459 -2.27 21.10 10.52
CA ILE A 459 -3.66 21.00 10.04
C ILE A 459 -4.43 22.19 10.60
N CYS A 460 -4.94 23.04 9.72
CA CYS A 460 -5.67 24.25 10.06
C CYS A 460 -7.16 23.90 10.26
N PHE A 461 -7.58 23.82 11.53
CA PHE A 461 -8.99 23.71 11.88
C PHE A 461 -9.64 25.11 11.99
N PRO A 462 -10.97 25.21 11.91
CA PRO A 462 -11.67 26.49 12.03
C PRO A 462 -11.44 27.23 13.36
N TYR A 463 -11.03 26.51 14.40
CA TYR A 463 -10.92 27.03 15.76
C TYR A 463 -9.48 27.14 16.29
N SER A 464 -8.57 26.28 15.81
CA SER A 464 -7.17 26.26 16.24
C SER A 464 -6.35 25.28 15.43
N ASP A 465 -5.18 25.69 14.96
CA ASP A 465 -4.23 24.83 14.25
C ASP A 465 -3.77 23.64 15.10
N GLN A 466 -3.66 22.48 14.49
CA GLN A 466 -3.27 21.23 15.14
C GLN A 466 -2.00 20.66 14.53
N THR A 467 -1.10 20.17 15.40
CA THR A 467 -0.03 19.27 14.98
C THR A 467 -0.62 17.91 14.59
N GLU A 468 0.12 17.11 13.81
CA GLU A 468 -0.33 15.76 13.44
C GLU A 468 -0.61 14.85 14.64
N GLU A 469 0.17 14.97 15.72
CA GLU A 469 -0.04 14.19 16.93
C GLU A 469 -1.40 14.52 17.58
N ASN A 470 -1.72 15.82 17.66
CA ASN A 470 -3.00 16.26 18.20
C ASN A 470 -4.15 15.92 17.25
N PHE A 471 -3.92 16.00 15.94
CA PHE A 471 -4.87 15.57 14.93
C PHE A 471 -5.20 14.07 15.05
N ALA A 472 -4.19 13.22 15.25
CA ALA A 472 -4.38 11.79 15.47
C ALA A 472 -5.23 11.53 16.73
N LYS A 473 -4.95 12.24 17.83
CA LYS A 473 -5.78 12.19 19.05
C LYS A 473 -7.21 12.66 18.79
N TRP A 474 -7.39 13.72 18.01
CA TRP A 474 -8.71 14.27 17.68
C TRP A 474 -9.56 13.28 16.85
N VAL A 475 -8.96 12.65 15.82
CA VAL A 475 -9.64 11.66 14.96
C VAL A 475 -10.25 10.53 15.79
N VAL A 476 -9.56 10.08 16.84
CA VAL A 476 -10.01 8.99 17.71
C VAL A 476 -11.00 9.47 18.77
N ASN A 477 -10.71 10.59 19.44
CA ASN A 477 -11.38 10.98 20.68
C ASN A 477 -12.55 11.94 20.50
N GLU A 478 -12.63 12.71 19.40
CA GLU A 478 -13.69 13.70 19.20
C GLU A 478 -15.08 13.02 19.16
N PRO A 479 -16.03 13.40 20.04
CA PRO A 479 -17.30 12.70 20.19
C PRO A 479 -18.39 13.16 19.22
N ASN A 480 -18.36 14.43 18.76
CA ASN A 480 -19.53 15.06 18.13
C ASN A 480 -19.52 14.97 16.60
N ASN A 481 -18.35 15.18 15.98
CA ASN A 481 -18.25 15.31 14.52
C ASN A 481 -17.82 14.02 13.84
N LYS A 482 -18.75 13.31 13.20
CA LYS A 482 -18.44 12.02 12.55
C LYS A 482 -17.70 12.17 11.21
N LEU A 483 -17.86 13.31 10.53
CA LEU A 483 -17.28 13.58 9.21
C LEU A 483 -16.18 14.65 9.33
N LEU A 484 -15.00 14.35 8.79
CA LEU A 484 -13.89 15.29 8.64
C LEU A 484 -13.59 15.43 7.15
N ILE A 485 -13.39 16.66 6.70
CA ILE A 485 -13.11 16.98 5.30
C ILE A 485 -11.80 17.77 5.25
N ILE A 486 -10.78 17.21 4.59
CA ILE A 486 -9.51 17.88 4.33
C ILE A 486 -9.60 18.48 2.93
N ALA A 487 -9.83 19.80 2.84
CA ALA A 487 -10.00 20.51 1.59
C ALA A 487 -8.82 21.45 1.36
N ASP A 488 -8.13 21.26 0.22
CA ASP A 488 -7.00 22.13 -0.13
C ASP A 488 -6.63 22.06 -1.62
N GLU A 489 -5.68 22.86 -2.07
CA GLU A 489 -5.12 22.83 -3.42
C GLU A 489 -4.52 21.44 -3.78
N PRO A 490 -4.47 21.09 -5.08
CA PRO A 490 -3.81 19.86 -5.54
C PRO A 490 -2.34 19.84 -5.11
N GLY A 491 -1.86 18.68 -4.65
CA GLY A 491 -0.45 18.53 -4.25
C GLY A 491 -0.09 18.94 -2.83
N MET A 492 -1.02 19.47 -2.04
CA MET A 492 -0.79 19.92 -0.65
C MET A 492 -0.42 18.83 0.38
N GLY A 493 -0.37 17.56 -0.05
CA GLY A 493 0.01 16.41 0.79
C GLY A 493 -1.15 15.75 1.54
N LYS A 494 -2.41 15.97 1.11
CA LYS A 494 -3.62 15.40 1.74
C LYS A 494 -3.53 13.88 1.93
N SER A 495 -3.30 13.14 0.85
CA SER A 495 -3.18 11.67 0.88
C SER A 495 -1.97 11.18 1.68
N THR A 496 -0.88 11.96 1.66
CA THR A 496 0.38 11.70 2.37
C THR A 496 0.19 11.76 3.88
N ILE A 497 -0.50 12.79 4.38
CA ILE A 497 -0.86 12.92 5.81
C ILE A 497 -1.75 11.76 6.24
N LEU A 498 -2.71 11.34 5.42
CA LEU A 498 -3.57 10.21 5.77
C LEU A 498 -2.80 8.89 5.87
N SER A 499 -1.80 8.68 5.00
CA SER A 499 -0.90 7.53 5.09
C SER A 499 -0.03 7.59 6.35
N ASN A 500 0.43 8.77 6.77
CA ASN A 500 1.18 8.93 8.02
C ASN A 500 0.29 8.75 9.28
N LEU A 501 -0.91 9.35 9.27
CA LEU A 501 -1.93 9.21 10.32
C LEU A 501 -2.21 7.74 10.60
N LYS A 502 -2.38 6.94 9.53
CA LYS A 502 -2.54 5.49 9.62
C LYS A 502 -1.38 4.84 10.38
N ASN A 503 -0.12 5.12 10.01
CA ASN A 503 1.04 4.54 10.68
C ASN A 503 1.10 4.92 12.18
N SER A 504 0.74 6.15 12.52
CA SER A 504 0.72 6.61 13.93
C SER A 504 -0.38 5.97 14.78
N LEU A 505 -1.51 5.57 14.17
CA LEU A 505 -2.69 5.07 14.87
C LEU A 505 -2.84 3.54 14.85
N ILE A 506 -2.18 2.82 13.92
CA ILE A 506 -2.22 1.34 13.84
C ILE A 506 -1.68 0.67 15.12
N ALA A 507 -0.82 1.35 15.89
CA ALA A 507 -0.35 0.86 17.18
C ALA A 507 -1.50 0.63 18.19
N ASN A 508 -2.67 1.20 17.95
CA ASN A 508 -3.86 1.03 18.77
C ASN A 508 -4.86 0.12 18.05
N HIS A 509 -4.76 -1.21 18.26
CA HIS A 509 -5.55 -2.27 17.60
C HIS A 509 -7.08 -2.21 17.84
N LYS A 510 -7.60 -1.11 18.39
CA LYS A 510 -9.01 -0.88 18.73
C LYS A 510 -9.87 -0.45 17.54
N TYR A 511 -9.27 0.04 16.45
CA TYR A 511 -9.97 0.55 15.28
C TYR A 511 -9.48 -0.09 14.00
N TRP A 512 -10.39 -0.39 13.07
CA TRP A 512 -10.06 -0.84 11.72
C TRP A 512 -10.04 0.36 10.76
N PHE A 513 -8.86 0.69 10.25
CA PHE A 513 -8.68 1.73 9.22
C PHE A 513 -8.90 1.20 7.80
N LEU A 514 -9.87 1.78 7.08
CA LEU A 514 -10.18 1.46 5.68
C LEU A 514 -9.95 2.70 4.81
N LYS A 515 -8.96 2.65 3.91
CA LYS A 515 -8.66 3.73 2.96
C LYS A 515 -9.17 3.35 1.57
N ILE A 516 -10.05 4.17 1.02
CA ILE A 516 -10.66 4.00 -0.30
C ILE A 516 -10.12 5.12 -1.19
N ASN A 517 -9.26 4.75 -2.14
CA ASN A 517 -8.81 5.68 -3.17
C ASN A 517 -9.90 5.77 -4.24
N LEU A 518 -10.61 6.90 -4.26
CA LEU A 518 -11.77 7.10 -5.11
C LEU A 518 -11.42 7.14 -6.60
N ASN A 519 -10.23 7.64 -6.96
CA ASN A 519 -9.73 7.61 -8.35
C ASN A 519 -9.64 6.17 -8.89
N MET A 520 -9.23 5.21 -8.04
CA MET A 520 -9.14 3.79 -8.41
C MET A 520 -10.52 3.09 -8.48
N CYS A 521 -11.58 3.76 -8.02
CA CYS A 521 -12.93 3.17 -7.91
C CYS A 521 -13.89 3.60 -9.04
N GLN A 522 -13.45 4.40 -10.02
CA GLN A 522 -14.35 4.96 -11.06
C GLN A 522 -15.22 3.91 -11.77
N GLY A 523 -14.64 2.78 -12.18
CA GLY A 523 -15.38 1.70 -12.86
C GLY A 523 -16.45 1.03 -11.98
N ILE A 524 -16.26 1.05 -10.66
CA ILE A 524 -17.23 0.51 -9.69
C ILE A 524 -18.28 1.56 -9.36
N LEU A 525 -17.90 2.83 -9.18
CA LEU A 525 -18.83 3.94 -8.95
C LEU A 525 -19.89 4.04 -10.06
N ASN A 526 -19.53 3.73 -11.31
CA ASN A 526 -20.48 3.67 -12.41
C ASN A 526 -21.62 2.66 -12.19
N LYS A 527 -21.36 1.52 -11.54
CA LYS A 527 -22.41 0.53 -11.21
C LYS A 527 -23.45 1.10 -10.24
N TYR A 528 -23.03 2.02 -9.38
CA TYR A 528 -23.86 2.64 -8.35
C TYR A 528 -24.53 3.94 -8.81
N LYS A 529 -24.26 4.43 -10.03
CA LYS A 529 -24.83 5.68 -10.58
C LYS A 529 -26.36 5.65 -10.75
N HIS A 530 -26.93 4.46 -10.93
CA HIS A 530 -28.37 4.27 -11.15
C HIS A 530 -29.08 3.51 -10.01
N CYS A 531 -28.40 3.32 -8.88
CA CYS A 531 -28.95 2.65 -7.72
C CYS A 531 -29.94 3.56 -6.96
N LYS A 532 -30.99 2.97 -6.39
CA LYS A 532 -31.91 3.71 -5.49
C LYS A 532 -31.23 3.95 -4.14
N ASP A 533 -31.69 4.94 -3.36
CA ASP A 533 -31.12 5.30 -2.05
C ASP A 533 -30.93 4.12 -1.08
N THR A 534 -31.76 3.07 -1.16
CA THR A 534 -31.67 1.86 -0.33
C THR A 534 -30.60 0.85 -0.77
N GLU A 535 -29.91 1.07 -1.90
CA GLU A 535 -28.93 0.13 -2.48
C GLU A 535 -27.46 0.54 -2.26
N TYR A 536 -27.18 1.72 -1.67
CA TYR A 536 -25.83 2.21 -1.37
C TYR A 536 -25.22 1.57 -0.10
N ASP A 537 -25.29 0.24 0.01
CA ASP A 537 -24.70 -0.50 1.12
C ASP A 537 -23.17 -0.48 1.05
N MET A 538 -22.54 0.11 2.07
CA MET A 538 -21.09 0.18 2.21
C MET A 538 -20.42 -1.20 2.21
N LYS A 539 -21.05 -2.22 2.81
CA LYS A 539 -20.48 -3.58 2.85
C LYS A 539 -20.41 -4.18 1.44
N ARG A 540 -21.43 -3.94 0.61
CA ARG A 540 -21.46 -4.36 -0.79
C ARG A 540 -20.40 -3.61 -1.61
N PHE A 541 -20.30 -2.30 -1.45
CA PHE A 541 -19.29 -1.48 -2.12
C PHE A 541 -17.87 -1.96 -1.81
N LEU A 542 -17.56 -2.24 -0.54
CA LEU A 542 -16.26 -2.77 -0.10
C LEU A 542 -15.93 -4.15 -0.69
N CYS A 543 -16.95 -5.00 -0.90
CA CYS A 543 -16.77 -6.27 -1.60
C CYS A 543 -16.43 -6.04 -3.09
N ASP A 544 -17.12 -5.10 -3.75
CA ASP A 544 -16.89 -4.79 -5.16
C ASP A 544 -15.47 -4.24 -5.41
N ILE A 545 -14.94 -3.41 -4.49
CA ILE A 545 -13.55 -2.92 -4.56
C ILE A 545 -12.52 -3.91 -4.01
N LYS A 546 -12.93 -5.15 -3.70
CA LYS A 546 -12.09 -6.23 -3.16
C LYS A 546 -11.37 -5.89 -1.84
N GLN A 547 -11.95 -5.03 -1.01
CA GLN A 547 -11.45 -4.76 0.33
C GLN A 547 -12.01 -5.73 1.39
N LEU A 548 -13.16 -6.36 1.12
CA LEU A 548 -13.69 -7.48 1.89
C LEU A 548 -13.68 -8.72 0.98
N THR A 549 -12.65 -9.54 1.13
CA THR A 549 -12.37 -10.63 0.18
C THR A 549 -12.98 -11.95 0.59
N CYS A 550 -13.04 -12.22 1.89
CA CYS A 550 -13.49 -13.50 2.43
C CYS A 550 -14.62 -13.35 3.44
N HIS A 551 -15.15 -14.47 3.93
CA HIS A 551 -16.23 -14.47 4.91
C HIS A 551 -15.77 -13.87 6.25
N PHE A 552 -14.53 -14.17 6.64
CA PHE A 552 -13.93 -13.62 7.84
C PHE A 552 -13.86 -12.08 7.82
N ASP A 553 -13.43 -11.46 6.72
CA ASP A 553 -13.39 -9.99 6.56
C ASP A 553 -14.77 -9.35 6.78
N LYS A 554 -15.81 -9.96 6.20
CA LYS A 554 -17.21 -9.48 6.27
C LYS A 554 -17.79 -9.59 7.67
N MET A 555 -17.38 -10.61 8.43
CA MET A 555 -17.76 -10.79 9.83
C MET A 555 -17.11 -9.70 10.70
N LEU A 556 -15.78 -9.52 10.55
CA LEU A 556 -15.02 -8.52 11.30
C LEU A 556 -15.56 -7.10 11.06
N PHE A 557 -16.00 -6.79 9.84
CA PHE A 557 -16.53 -5.47 9.50
C PHE A 557 -17.75 -5.09 10.37
N GLY A 558 -18.60 -6.07 10.71
CA GLY A 558 -19.76 -5.83 11.56
C GLY A 558 -19.44 -5.67 13.04
N MET A 559 -18.30 -6.19 13.50
CA MET A 559 -17.94 -6.27 14.91
C MET A 559 -17.05 -5.10 15.34
N TYR A 560 -16.14 -4.65 14.47
CA TYR A 560 -15.13 -3.65 14.81
C TYR A 560 -15.62 -2.22 14.69
N LYS A 561 -14.97 -1.30 15.44
CA LYS A 561 -15.11 0.15 15.20
C LYS A 561 -14.24 0.57 14.02
N ILE A 562 -14.82 1.26 13.05
CA ILE A 562 -14.17 1.55 11.76
C ILE A 562 -13.88 3.04 11.59
N ILE A 563 -12.70 3.35 11.08
CA ILE A 563 -12.35 4.67 10.54
C ILE A 563 -12.21 4.53 9.02
N ILE A 564 -13.15 5.13 8.28
CA ILE A 564 -13.16 5.09 6.81
C ILE A 564 -12.58 6.40 6.25
N ILE A 565 -11.72 6.26 5.25
CA ILE A 565 -11.08 7.36 4.55
C ILE A 565 -11.46 7.28 3.07
N PHE A 566 -12.15 8.28 2.55
CA PHE A 566 -12.39 8.48 1.12
C PHE A 566 -11.36 9.48 0.58
N ASP A 567 -10.33 8.96 -0.08
CA ASP A 567 -9.21 9.75 -0.58
C ASP A 567 -9.42 10.10 -2.07
N GLY A 568 -9.37 11.40 -2.40
CA GLY A 568 -9.46 11.93 -3.76
C GLY A 568 -10.88 12.12 -4.26
N PHE A 569 -11.76 12.78 -3.49
CA PHE A 569 -13.12 13.10 -3.96
C PHE A 569 -13.09 13.96 -5.24
N ASP A 570 -12.15 14.91 -5.29
CA ASP A 570 -11.90 15.78 -6.44
C ASP A 570 -11.23 15.10 -7.64
N ASP A 571 -10.70 13.89 -7.45
CA ASP A 571 -10.05 13.10 -8.51
C ASP A 571 -11.05 12.24 -9.29
N VAL A 572 -12.31 12.21 -8.87
CA VAL A 572 -13.38 11.47 -9.53
C VAL A 572 -14.22 12.41 -10.40
N SER A 573 -14.76 11.86 -11.50
CA SER A 573 -15.68 12.61 -12.37
C SER A 573 -16.85 13.18 -11.56
N PRO A 574 -17.25 14.45 -11.76
CA PRO A 574 -18.39 15.07 -11.07
C PRO A 574 -19.69 14.27 -11.22
N ASP A 575 -19.81 13.51 -12.30
CA ASP A 575 -20.87 12.53 -12.55
C ASP A 575 -21.10 11.50 -11.44
N TYR A 576 -20.12 11.27 -10.57
CA TYR A 576 -20.18 10.32 -9.47
C TYR A 576 -20.25 11.01 -8.09
N ASP A 577 -20.29 12.35 -8.03
CA ASP A 577 -20.35 13.10 -6.77
C ASP A 577 -21.54 12.62 -5.93
N GLU A 578 -22.71 12.45 -6.56
CA GLU A 578 -23.93 12.00 -5.87
C GLU A 578 -23.79 10.57 -5.31
N VAL A 579 -23.13 9.67 -6.05
CA VAL A 579 -22.84 8.29 -5.62
C VAL A 579 -21.96 8.30 -4.37
N VAL A 580 -20.86 9.06 -4.40
CA VAL A 580 -19.92 9.14 -3.28
C VAL A 580 -20.57 9.83 -2.07
N LEU A 581 -21.34 10.90 -2.29
CA LEU A 581 -22.12 11.55 -1.24
C LEU A 581 -23.12 10.59 -0.58
N ASN A 582 -23.80 9.75 -1.36
CA ASN A 582 -24.74 8.76 -0.82
C ASN A 582 -24.02 7.65 -0.04
N LEU A 583 -22.84 7.19 -0.47
CA LEU A 583 -22.00 6.28 0.31
C LEU A 583 -21.54 6.91 1.64
N VAL A 584 -21.16 8.19 1.63
CA VAL A 584 -20.79 8.94 2.85
C VAL A 584 -22.00 9.08 3.79
N LYS A 585 -23.18 9.42 3.27
CA LYS A 585 -24.44 9.48 4.05
C LYS A 585 -24.79 8.13 4.67
N HIS A 586 -24.65 7.03 3.92
CA HIS A 586 -24.85 5.69 4.47
C HIS A 586 -23.87 5.40 5.62
N CYS A 587 -22.60 5.78 5.46
CA CYS A 587 -21.59 5.66 6.51
C CYS A 587 -21.91 6.51 7.76
N LEU A 588 -22.49 7.70 7.59
CA LEU A 588 -22.89 8.57 8.69
C LEU A 588 -23.93 7.89 9.61
N ASN A 589 -24.80 7.07 9.05
CA ASN A 589 -25.85 6.35 9.78
C ASN A 589 -25.38 5.02 10.41
N ALA A 590 -24.23 4.47 9.97
CA ALA A 590 -23.75 3.18 10.46
C ALA A 590 -23.16 3.24 11.89
N SER A 591 -23.59 2.33 12.78
CA SER A 591 -23.20 2.34 14.21
C SER A 591 -21.76 1.87 14.48
N ASN A 592 -21.22 1.00 13.63
CA ASN A 592 -19.85 0.49 13.69
C ASN A 592 -18.81 1.49 13.14
N ILE A 593 -19.21 2.48 12.35
CA ILE A 593 -18.31 3.51 11.82
C ILE A 593 -18.14 4.62 12.86
N LYS A 594 -16.90 4.88 13.29
CA LYS A 594 -16.55 5.92 14.27
C LYS A 594 -16.21 7.26 13.63
N ARG A 595 -15.48 7.25 12.51
CA ARG A 595 -15.05 8.47 11.80
C ARG A 595 -15.06 8.23 10.29
N ILE A 596 -15.41 9.28 9.55
CA ILE A 596 -15.29 9.36 8.10
C ILE A 596 -14.36 10.53 7.79
N ILE A 597 -13.32 10.29 6.99
CA ILE A 597 -12.40 11.33 6.52
C ILE A 597 -12.51 11.40 5.00
N VAL A 598 -12.68 12.60 4.44
CA VAL A 598 -12.73 12.81 3.00
C VAL A 598 -11.67 13.83 2.58
N THR A 599 -10.89 13.56 1.55
CA THR A 599 -9.99 14.56 0.94
C THR A 599 -10.60 15.13 -0.34
N THR A 600 -10.48 16.45 -0.51
CA THR A 600 -11.05 17.13 -1.68
C THR A 600 -10.33 18.46 -2.00
N ARG A 601 -10.79 19.17 -3.04
CA ARG A 601 -10.41 20.55 -3.36
C ARG A 601 -11.38 21.54 -2.73
N ASN A 602 -10.92 22.77 -2.54
CA ASN A 602 -11.72 23.88 -1.99
C ASN A 602 -13.00 24.18 -2.79
N ASN A 603 -13.06 23.78 -4.06
CA ASN A 603 -14.18 24.08 -4.96
C ASN A 603 -15.33 23.06 -4.85
N CYS A 604 -15.16 21.94 -4.15
CA CYS A 604 -16.18 20.90 -4.00
C CYS A 604 -17.18 21.23 -2.87
N GLN A 605 -17.89 22.36 -2.97
CA GLN A 605 -18.74 22.89 -1.88
C GLN A 605 -19.88 21.94 -1.46
N HIS A 606 -20.32 21.04 -2.34
CA HIS A 606 -21.44 20.13 -2.06
C HIS A 606 -21.19 19.19 -0.87
N ILE A 607 -19.94 18.78 -0.64
CA ILE A 607 -19.61 17.88 0.47
C ILE A 607 -19.50 18.61 1.82
N PHE A 608 -19.20 19.92 1.79
CA PHE A 608 -19.07 20.74 3.01
C PHE A 608 -20.42 20.95 3.72
N ASN A 609 -21.54 20.79 3.01
CA ASN A 609 -22.88 20.99 3.54
C ASN A 609 -23.45 19.76 4.27
N LEU A 610 -22.70 18.65 4.37
CA LEU A 610 -23.15 17.46 5.10
C LEU A 610 -23.14 17.70 6.62
N PRO A 611 -24.12 17.14 7.37
CA PRO A 611 -24.22 17.33 8.81
C PRO A 611 -23.04 16.70 9.56
N ASN A 612 -22.73 17.25 10.75
CA ASN A 612 -21.64 16.78 11.62
C ASN A 612 -20.27 16.73 10.93
N SER A 613 -20.04 17.69 10.01
CA SER A 613 -18.79 17.85 9.26
C SER A 613 -17.89 18.90 9.87
N VAL A 614 -16.58 18.65 9.83
CA VAL A 614 -15.53 19.63 10.13
C VAL A 614 -14.64 19.73 8.90
N VAL A 615 -14.46 20.94 8.39
CA VAL A 615 -13.56 21.21 7.26
C VAL A 615 -12.24 21.75 7.81
N CYS A 616 -11.12 21.17 7.36
CA CYS A 616 -9.79 21.67 7.65
C CYS A 616 -8.94 21.75 6.37
N SER A 617 -7.91 22.57 6.42
CA SER A 617 -6.91 22.72 5.36
C SER A 617 -5.50 22.44 5.89
N LEU A 618 -4.49 22.49 5.04
CA LEU A 618 -3.10 22.22 5.38
C LEU A 618 -2.27 23.48 5.23
N GLN A 619 -1.38 23.73 6.19
CA GLN A 619 -0.49 24.88 6.07
C GLN A 619 0.52 24.65 4.92
N PRO A 620 0.78 25.63 4.05
CA PRO A 620 1.86 25.55 3.05
C PRO A 620 3.22 25.36 3.73
N LEU A 621 4.16 24.66 3.08
CA LEU A 621 5.51 24.47 3.62
C LEU A 621 6.19 25.84 3.79
N ASN A 622 6.69 26.11 5.00
CA ASN A 622 7.56 27.26 5.24
C ASN A 622 8.98 27.01 4.69
N LYS A 623 9.86 28.03 4.70
CA LYS A 623 11.21 27.92 4.12
C LYS A 623 12.03 26.79 4.76
N ASP A 624 11.96 26.62 6.07
CA ASP A 624 12.71 25.58 6.79
C ASP A 624 12.19 24.17 6.46
N GLU A 625 10.88 24.03 6.34
CA GLU A 625 10.23 22.79 5.92
C GLU A 625 10.54 22.44 4.46
N GLN A 626 10.60 23.43 3.57
CA GLN A 626 11.06 23.24 2.19
C GLN A 626 12.51 22.72 2.17
N SER A 627 13.41 23.36 2.93
CA SER A 627 14.80 22.93 3.03
C SER A 627 14.94 21.50 3.56
N LYS A 628 14.22 21.17 4.64
CA LYS A 628 14.18 19.82 5.20
C LYS A 628 13.64 18.79 4.21
N PHE A 629 12.60 19.13 3.46
CA PHE A 629 12.02 18.24 2.46
C PHE A 629 13.06 17.87 1.38
N LEU A 630 13.70 18.87 0.78
CA LEU A 630 14.69 18.67 -0.28
C LEU A 630 15.92 17.91 0.23
N LEU A 631 16.42 18.28 1.41
CA LEU A 631 17.55 17.61 2.05
C LEU A 631 17.24 16.13 2.34
N ASN A 632 16.09 15.82 2.95
CA ASN A 632 15.68 14.44 3.22
C ASN A 632 15.49 13.63 1.93
N TYR A 633 14.90 14.23 0.90
CA TYR A 633 14.72 13.58 -0.40
C TYR A 633 16.06 13.20 -1.02
N TRP A 634 17.00 14.15 -1.14
CA TRP A 634 18.29 13.90 -1.78
C TRP A 634 19.20 12.99 -0.95
N CYS A 635 19.26 13.17 0.37
CA CYS A 635 20.01 12.27 1.25
C CYS A 635 19.48 10.83 1.19
N GLY A 636 18.16 10.65 1.14
CA GLY A 636 17.53 9.33 1.05
C GLY A 636 17.69 8.66 -0.32
N GLN A 637 17.47 9.39 -1.42
CA GLN A 637 17.48 8.82 -2.77
C GLN A 637 18.88 8.65 -3.35
N LEU A 638 19.81 9.57 -3.08
CA LEU A 638 21.16 9.55 -3.66
C LEU A 638 22.14 8.66 -2.89
N THR A 639 21.70 7.97 -1.82
CA THR A 639 22.54 7.12 -0.95
C THR A 639 23.84 7.82 -0.53
N ILE A 640 23.74 9.10 -0.17
CA ILE A 640 24.89 9.94 0.17
C ILE A 640 25.54 9.37 1.44
N GLU A 641 26.86 9.15 1.42
CA GLU A 641 27.59 8.78 2.65
C GLU A 641 27.34 9.84 3.73
N ASN A 642 26.94 9.39 4.91
CA ASN A 642 26.46 10.21 6.02
C ASN A 642 27.62 10.94 6.74
N THR A 643 28.45 11.66 5.97
CA THR A 643 29.54 12.50 6.46
C THR A 643 29.03 13.93 6.63
N GLN A 644 29.50 14.61 7.69
CA GLN A 644 29.12 15.98 7.99
C GLN A 644 29.38 16.94 6.81
N THR A 645 30.43 16.68 6.04
CA THR A 645 30.82 17.45 4.85
C THR A 645 29.82 17.31 3.69
N ASN A 646 29.34 16.10 3.40
CA ASN A 646 28.39 15.88 2.30
C ASN A 646 27.00 16.43 2.63
N ILE A 647 26.58 16.33 3.90
CA ILE A 647 25.33 16.93 4.37
C ILE A 647 25.41 18.46 4.26
N GLN A 648 26.55 19.06 4.63
CA GLN A 648 26.73 20.50 4.49
C GLN A 648 26.66 20.95 3.03
N LYS A 649 27.37 20.27 2.11
CA LYS A 649 27.28 20.57 0.66
C LYS A 649 25.85 20.44 0.13
N CYS A 650 25.12 19.40 0.54
CA CYS A 650 23.72 19.24 0.17
C CYS A 650 22.86 20.40 0.71
N SER A 651 23.10 20.82 1.96
CA SER A 651 22.42 21.97 2.58
C SER A 651 22.71 23.29 1.85
N ASP A 652 23.96 23.53 1.48
CA ASP A 652 24.37 24.73 0.74
C ASP A 652 23.68 24.77 -0.65
N PHE A 653 23.57 23.62 -1.31
CA PHE A 653 22.84 23.48 -2.57
C PHE A 653 21.33 23.75 -2.42
N VAL A 654 20.72 23.23 -1.35
CA VAL A 654 19.30 23.47 -1.02
C VAL A 654 19.03 24.96 -0.81
N GLU A 655 19.87 25.64 -0.03
CA GLU A 655 19.78 27.09 0.22
C GLU A 655 19.85 27.90 -1.08
N GLU A 656 20.79 27.57 -1.97
CA GLU A 656 20.96 28.25 -3.26
C GLU A 656 19.73 28.05 -4.16
N ILE A 657 19.22 26.82 -4.27
CA ILE A 657 18.02 26.50 -5.07
C ILE A 657 16.80 27.27 -4.55
N ILE A 658 16.54 27.23 -3.23
CA ILE A 658 15.39 27.91 -2.63
C ILE A 658 15.49 29.43 -2.82
N THR A 659 16.69 29.99 -2.65
CA THR A 659 16.94 31.43 -2.83
C THR A 659 16.70 31.84 -4.28
N LYS A 660 17.28 31.12 -5.25
CA LYS A 660 17.09 31.41 -6.68
C LYS A 660 15.66 31.23 -7.14
N MET A 661 14.97 30.19 -6.68
CA MET A 661 13.54 29.98 -6.97
C MET A 661 12.68 31.11 -6.39
N SER A 662 12.99 31.56 -5.17
CA SER A 662 12.28 32.66 -4.54
C SER A 662 12.51 33.99 -5.25
N GLU A 663 13.72 34.22 -5.79
CA GLU A 663 14.04 35.39 -6.62
C GLU A 663 13.30 35.36 -7.97
N ASN A 664 13.34 34.22 -8.67
CA ASN A 664 12.85 34.09 -10.03
C ASN A 664 11.32 33.88 -10.15
N LEU A 665 10.67 33.33 -9.10
CA LEU A 665 9.23 33.02 -9.10
C LEU A 665 8.39 33.99 -8.24
N ARG A 666 9.01 35.00 -7.63
CA ARG A 666 8.40 35.96 -6.68
C ARG A 666 7.07 36.58 -7.11
N TYR A 667 6.83 36.70 -8.42
CA TYR A 667 5.71 37.40 -9.03
C TYR A 667 4.65 36.47 -9.66
N CYS A 668 4.94 35.17 -9.77
CA CYS A 668 4.03 34.20 -10.39
C CYS A 668 3.02 33.65 -9.37
N PHE A 669 3.49 33.47 -8.14
CA PHE A 669 2.77 32.94 -6.99
C PHE A 669 3.45 33.57 -5.79
N VAL A 670 2.77 34.44 -5.04
CA VAL A 670 3.37 35.20 -3.92
C VAL A 670 4.15 34.27 -2.99
N ASN A 671 5.49 34.17 -3.16
CA ASN A 671 6.42 33.33 -2.38
C ASN A 671 6.01 31.85 -2.11
N THR A 672 5.05 31.28 -2.85
CA THR A 672 4.37 30.02 -2.45
C THR A 672 4.63 28.81 -3.35
N PHE A 673 5.40 28.94 -4.43
CA PHE A 673 5.57 27.82 -5.38
C PHE A 673 6.11 26.55 -4.72
N LEU A 674 7.23 26.66 -3.99
CA LEU A 674 7.82 25.55 -3.23
C LEU A 674 7.05 25.24 -1.94
N SER A 675 6.14 26.12 -1.51
CA SER A 675 5.28 25.85 -0.36
C SER A 675 4.27 24.72 -0.63
N ASN A 676 4.00 24.40 -1.90
CA ASN A 676 3.25 23.21 -2.28
C ASN A 676 4.19 21.97 -2.32
N PRO A 677 3.96 20.95 -1.49
CA PRO A 677 4.79 19.74 -1.44
C PRO A 677 4.96 19.03 -2.79
N LEU A 678 3.95 19.05 -3.67
CA LEU A 678 4.08 18.47 -5.01
C LEU A 678 5.18 19.20 -5.79
N HIS A 679 5.12 20.52 -5.87
CA HIS A 679 6.14 21.32 -6.57
C HIS A 679 7.52 21.14 -5.95
N CYS A 680 7.61 21.08 -4.62
CA CYS A 680 8.87 20.79 -3.92
C CYS A 680 9.44 19.42 -4.34
N SER A 681 8.59 18.39 -4.44
CA SER A 681 8.96 17.06 -4.95
C SER A 681 9.37 17.08 -6.43
N LEU A 682 8.72 17.89 -7.28
CA LEU A 682 9.12 18.02 -8.68
C LEU A 682 10.50 18.67 -8.79
N VAL A 683 10.76 19.72 -8.02
CA VAL A 683 12.06 20.40 -7.98
C VAL A 683 13.15 19.46 -7.48
N ALA A 684 12.88 18.72 -6.40
CA ALA A 684 13.80 17.69 -5.89
C ALA A 684 14.22 16.71 -7.00
N LYS A 685 13.25 16.24 -7.79
CA LYS A 685 13.48 15.30 -8.87
C LYS A 685 14.26 15.89 -10.05
N ILE A 686 13.98 17.13 -10.43
CA ILE A 686 14.65 17.81 -11.56
C ILE A 686 16.15 18.00 -11.27
N PHE A 687 16.49 18.42 -10.06
CA PHE A 687 17.86 18.77 -9.68
C PHE A 687 18.64 17.61 -9.02
N GLU A 688 18.11 16.38 -9.08
CA GLU A 688 18.72 15.21 -8.46
C GLU A 688 20.14 14.93 -8.99
N LYS A 689 20.35 15.00 -10.31
CA LYS A 689 21.69 14.84 -10.93
C LYS A 689 22.61 16.01 -10.60
N ASP A 690 22.08 17.22 -10.58
CA ASP A 690 22.84 18.45 -10.32
C ASP A 690 23.35 18.48 -8.87
N CYS A 691 22.50 18.09 -7.92
CA CYS A 691 22.84 17.93 -6.51
C CYS A 691 23.95 16.87 -6.33
N TRP A 692 23.79 15.69 -6.96
CA TRP A 692 24.80 14.63 -6.91
C TRP A 692 26.17 15.09 -7.46
N ASN A 693 26.17 15.79 -8.60
CA ASN A 693 27.38 16.35 -9.18
C ASN A 693 28.05 17.38 -8.26
N TYR A 694 27.26 18.27 -7.65
CA TYR A 694 27.77 19.29 -6.74
C TYR A 694 28.44 18.68 -5.50
N ILE A 695 27.80 17.67 -4.90
CA ILE A 695 28.35 16.99 -3.71
C ILE A 695 29.72 16.38 -4.02
N ASN A 696 29.85 15.72 -5.18
CA ASN A 696 31.07 15.02 -5.58
C ASN A 696 32.19 15.94 -6.08
N THR A 697 31.86 16.99 -6.84
CA THR A 697 32.86 17.82 -7.52
C THR A 697 33.13 19.16 -6.85
N GLY A 698 32.19 19.66 -6.02
CA GLY A 698 32.22 21.01 -5.46
C GLY A 698 32.03 22.14 -6.48
N ALA A 699 31.91 21.81 -7.77
CA ALA A 699 31.65 22.77 -8.83
C ALA A 699 30.14 22.85 -9.06
N PHE A 700 29.58 24.04 -8.85
CA PHE A 700 28.19 24.32 -9.18
C PHE A 700 28.12 25.31 -10.32
N ASP A 701 27.48 24.92 -11.42
CA ASP A 701 27.18 25.86 -12.50
C ASP A 701 25.97 26.72 -12.11
N THR A 702 26.24 27.80 -11.38
CA THR A 702 25.22 28.77 -10.97
C THR A 702 24.57 29.46 -12.17
N THR A 703 25.20 29.49 -13.35
CA THR A 703 24.64 30.14 -14.54
C THR A 703 23.37 29.44 -15.03
N ALA A 704 23.31 28.12 -14.92
CA ALA A 704 22.13 27.32 -15.27
C ALA A 704 20.93 27.55 -14.33
N LEU A 705 21.14 28.06 -13.11
CA LEU A 705 20.07 28.50 -12.20
C LEU A 705 19.65 29.95 -12.41
N VAL A 706 20.58 30.82 -12.80
CA VAL A 706 20.32 32.24 -13.01
C VAL A 706 19.28 32.46 -14.12
N GLU A 707 19.25 31.61 -15.14
CA GLU A 707 18.25 31.69 -16.21
C GLU A 707 16.90 31.02 -15.87
N LEU A 708 16.83 30.27 -14.77
CA LEU A 708 15.71 29.37 -14.45
C LEU A 708 14.42 30.12 -14.12
N ASN A 709 13.56 30.31 -15.12
CA ASN A 709 12.20 30.81 -14.97
C ASN A 709 11.16 29.66 -14.94
N LEU A 710 9.89 29.98 -14.67
CA LEU A 710 8.80 28.99 -14.57
C LEU A 710 8.67 28.13 -15.85
N THR A 711 8.82 28.73 -17.03
CA THR A 711 8.80 28.01 -18.32
C THR A 711 9.94 27.01 -18.44
N GLN A 712 11.16 27.41 -18.11
CA GLN A 712 12.32 26.52 -18.15
C GLN A 712 12.17 25.38 -17.14
N LEU A 713 11.62 25.65 -15.95
CA LEU A 713 11.36 24.64 -14.94
C LEU A 713 10.38 23.57 -15.44
N TYR A 714 9.24 23.98 -16.01
CA TYR A 714 8.26 23.03 -16.56
C TYR A 714 8.82 22.29 -17.78
N THR A 715 9.64 22.95 -18.60
CA THR A 715 10.33 22.29 -19.72
C THR A 715 11.29 21.20 -19.22
N LYS A 716 12.09 21.50 -18.18
CA LYS A 716 12.93 20.50 -17.51
C LYS A 716 12.09 19.35 -16.94
N PHE A 717 10.95 19.64 -16.33
CA PHE A 717 10.04 18.63 -15.80
C PHE A 717 9.52 17.66 -16.88
N ILE A 718 9.02 18.19 -18.00
CA ILE A 718 8.55 17.37 -19.12
C ILE A 718 9.70 16.49 -19.68
N ASN A 719 10.91 17.04 -19.77
CA ASN A 719 12.09 16.28 -20.19
C ASN A 719 12.45 15.17 -19.20
N THR A 720 12.40 15.42 -17.89
CA THR A 720 12.62 14.38 -16.86
C THR A 720 11.59 13.26 -16.98
N ILE A 721 10.31 13.59 -17.17
CA ILE A 721 9.26 12.58 -17.41
C ILE A 721 9.53 11.79 -18.70
N LYS A 722 9.97 12.46 -19.77
CA LYS A 722 10.36 11.81 -21.02
C LYS A 722 11.50 10.81 -20.78
N GLU A 723 12.56 11.21 -20.08
CA GLU A 723 13.68 10.30 -19.75
C GLU A 723 13.21 9.06 -18.97
N GLU A 724 12.32 9.22 -17.99
CA GLU A 724 11.77 8.11 -17.23
C GLU A 724 10.89 7.18 -18.06
N TYR A 725 10.03 7.75 -18.91
CA TYR A 725 9.21 6.99 -19.84
C TYR A 725 10.10 6.14 -20.76
N MET A 726 11.22 6.69 -21.25
CA MET A 726 12.17 5.95 -22.07
C MET A 726 12.88 4.83 -21.27
N LYS A 727 13.28 5.08 -20.02
CA LYS A 727 13.90 4.08 -19.14
C LYS A 727 12.97 2.91 -18.81
N LYS A 728 11.70 3.19 -18.46
CA LYS A 728 10.72 2.14 -18.11
C LYS A 728 10.41 1.18 -19.25
N ASN A 729 10.61 1.62 -20.49
CA ASN A 729 10.41 0.80 -21.69
C ASN A 729 11.71 0.14 -22.20
N ASP A 730 12.77 0.15 -21.38
CA ASP A 730 14.02 -0.61 -21.59
C ASP A 730 14.65 -0.40 -22.97
N CYS A 731 14.72 0.86 -23.42
CA CYS A 731 15.13 1.25 -24.77
C CYS A 731 16.63 1.08 -25.08
N ASN A 732 17.36 0.21 -24.36
CA ASN A 732 18.82 0.07 -24.34
C ASN A 732 19.47 0.07 -25.74
N GLY A 733 19.85 1.26 -26.23
CA GLY A 733 20.60 1.47 -27.46
C GLY A 733 19.86 1.22 -28.78
N ASN A 734 18.62 0.74 -28.79
CA ASN A 734 17.88 0.46 -30.02
C ASN A 734 17.28 1.76 -30.59
N ILE A 735 17.96 2.34 -31.60
CA ILE A 735 17.58 3.61 -32.23
C ILE A 735 16.16 3.60 -32.79
N THR A 736 15.71 2.47 -33.36
CA THR A 736 14.36 2.35 -33.93
C THR A 736 13.30 2.33 -32.83
N LEU A 737 13.55 1.61 -31.74
CA LEU A 737 12.66 1.58 -30.58
C LEU A 737 12.61 2.96 -29.90
N MET A 738 13.76 3.62 -29.74
CA MET A 738 13.84 4.99 -29.21
C MET A 738 13.03 5.98 -30.05
N ARG A 739 13.18 5.98 -31.39
CA ARG A 739 12.39 6.86 -32.26
C ARG A 739 10.89 6.60 -32.18
N SER A 740 10.49 5.32 -32.09
CA SER A 740 9.09 4.93 -31.95
C SER A 740 8.49 5.38 -30.61
N MET A 741 9.23 5.18 -29.51
CA MET A 741 8.80 5.61 -28.17
C MET A 741 8.77 7.13 -28.03
N GLU A 742 9.72 7.84 -28.65
CA GLU A 742 9.72 9.29 -28.70
C GLU A 742 8.53 9.83 -29.52
N SER A 743 8.23 9.21 -30.66
CA SER A 743 7.03 9.53 -31.44
C SER A 743 5.76 9.33 -30.61
N SER A 744 5.67 8.22 -29.88
CA SER A 744 4.56 7.93 -28.98
C SER A 744 4.44 9.00 -27.89
N PHE A 745 5.55 9.31 -27.19
CA PHE A 745 5.55 10.36 -26.16
C PHE A 745 5.04 11.70 -26.72
N ASN A 746 5.53 12.10 -27.90
CA ASN A 746 5.08 13.33 -28.56
C ASN A 746 3.59 13.31 -28.90
N MET A 747 3.03 12.15 -29.30
CA MET A 747 1.59 12.00 -29.53
C MET A 747 0.77 12.23 -28.25
N ALA A 748 1.20 11.69 -27.10
CA ALA A 748 0.51 11.95 -25.85
C ALA A 748 0.66 13.41 -25.38
N ILE A 749 1.78 14.08 -25.63
CA ILE A 749 1.91 15.52 -25.38
C ILE A 749 0.93 16.33 -26.26
N GLN A 750 0.73 15.96 -27.52
CA GLN A 750 -0.29 16.58 -28.37
C GLN A 750 -1.71 16.39 -27.80
N TYR A 751 -1.99 15.20 -27.27
CA TYR A 751 -3.25 14.93 -26.58
C TYR A 751 -3.42 15.79 -25.31
N HIS A 752 -2.36 15.95 -24.51
CA HIS A 752 -2.36 16.85 -23.34
C HIS A 752 -2.66 18.30 -23.74
N ARG A 753 -2.06 18.82 -24.82
CA ARG A 753 -2.33 20.19 -25.30
C ARG A 753 -3.80 20.41 -25.64
N LYS A 754 -4.44 19.44 -26.30
CA LYS A 754 -5.87 19.53 -26.61
C LYS A 754 -6.73 19.54 -25.34
N CYS A 755 -6.45 18.63 -24.41
CA CYS A 755 -7.15 18.57 -23.13
C CYS A 755 -6.94 19.87 -22.34
N ALA A 756 -5.74 20.44 -22.36
CA ALA A 756 -5.44 21.72 -21.70
C ALA A 756 -6.27 22.88 -22.27
N LEU A 757 -6.40 22.94 -23.61
CA LEU A 757 -7.23 23.95 -24.27
C LEU A 757 -8.72 23.76 -23.94
N GLN A 758 -9.23 22.52 -23.95
CA GLN A 758 -10.61 22.22 -23.56
C GLN A 758 -10.90 22.53 -22.08
N LEU A 759 -9.89 22.44 -21.20
CA LEU A 759 -10.04 22.79 -19.78
C LEU A 759 -10.18 24.30 -19.57
N LEU A 760 -9.42 25.08 -20.33
CA LEU A 760 -9.26 26.52 -20.13
C LEU A 760 -10.19 27.36 -21.02
N PHE A 761 -10.70 26.80 -22.12
CA PHE A 761 -11.58 27.46 -23.08
C PHE A 761 -12.82 26.61 -23.43
N PRO A 762 -13.96 27.23 -23.77
CA PRO A 762 -15.15 26.52 -24.22
C PRO A 762 -14.90 25.68 -25.50
N GLU A 763 -15.53 24.51 -25.62
CA GLU A 763 -15.29 23.57 -26.74
C GLU A 763 -15.47 24.16 -28.15
N HIS A 764 -16.40 25.12 -28.30
CA HIS A 764 -16.65 25.80 -29.57
C HIS A 764 -15.44 26.63 -30.03
N ASP A 765 -14.76 27.29 -29.10
CA ASP A 765 -13.65 28.21 -29.38
C ASP A 765 -12.35 27.43 -29.68
N VAL A 766 -12.19 26.27 -29.03
CA VAL A 766 -11.02 25.38 -29.15
C VAL A 766 -10.80 24.87 -30.57
N ASN A 767 -11.85 24.43 -31.26
CA ASN A 767 -11.72 23.80 -32.58
C ASN A 767 -11.71 24.82 -33.72
N ARG A 768 -12.36 25.97 -33.57
CA ARG A 768 -12.50 26.97 -34.64
C ARG A 768 -11.36 27.99 -34.63
N ASP A 769 -10.99 28.48 -33.45
CA ASP A 769 -10.19 29.70 -33.34
C ASP A 769 -8.73 29.44 -32.90
N PHE A 770 -8.42 28.29 -32.28
CA PHE A 770 -7.06 27.92 -31.84
C PHE A 770 -6.32 26.92 -32.76
N ARG A 771 -6.86 26.65 -33.97
CA ARG A 771 -6.23 25.87 -35.06
C ARG A 771 -5.68 24.50 -34.64
N ILE A 772 -6.41 23.77 -33.81
CA ILE A 772 -6.05 22.37 -33.50
C ILE A 772 -6.42 21.50 -34.70
N PRO A 773 -5.53 20.61 -35.17
CA PRO A 773 -5.89 19.64 -36.20
C PRO A 773 -7.12 18.84 -35.74
N PRO A 774 -8.11 18.58 -36.61
CA PRO A 774 -9.23 17.68 -36.30
C PRO A 774 -8.68 16.23 -36.25
N TYR A 775 -8.04 15.89 -35.14
CA TYR A 775 -7.52 14.56 -34.88
C TYR A 775 -8.45 13.87 -33.89
N SER A 776 -9.01 12.72 -34.31
CA SER A 776 -9.77 11.83 -33.44
C SER A 776 -8.80 10.97 -32.65
N PHE A 777 -8.68 11.22 -31.34
CA PHE A 777 -7.79 10.46 -30.49
C PHE A 777 -8.39 9.09 -30.17
N SER A 778 -7.55 8.07 -30.29
CA SER A 778 -7.89 6.66 -30.08
C SER A 778 -7.86 6.29 -28.59
N VAL A 779 -8.34 5.08 -28.25
CA VAL A 779 -8.11 4.47 -26.92
C VAL A 779 -6.62 4.44 -26.57
N HIS A 780 -5.78 4.20 -27.58
CA HIS A 780 -4.33 4.12 -27.42
C HIS A 780 -3.71 5.43 -26.93
N ASP A 781 -4.18 6.58 -27.41
CA ASP A 781 -3.66 7.89 -27.01
C ASP A 781 -3.96 8.20 -25.53
N ARG A 782 -5.13 7.75 -25.04
CA ARG A 782 -5.53 7.84 -23.63
C ARG A 782 -4.69 6.94 -22.74
N ASP A 783 -4.51 5.69 -23.14
CA ASP A 783 -3.65 4.75 -22.41
C ASP A 783 -2.22 5.26 -22.32
N LEU A 784 -1.72 5.87 -23.40
CA LEU A 784 -0.38 6.45 -23.44
C LEU A 784 -0.25 7.67 -22.53
N SER A 785 -1.26 8.55 -22.53
CA SER A 785 -1.35 9.72 -21.66
C SER A 785 -1.34 9.34 -20.17
N ASN A 786 -2.13 8.34 -19.80
CA ASN A 786 -2.16 7.78 -18.44
C ASN A 786 -0.80 7.20 -18.02
N ARG A 787 -0.03 6.62 -18.94
CA ARG A 787 1.33 6.11 -18.66
C ARG A 787 2.36 7.22 -18.41
N ILE A 788 2.18 8.39 -19.03
CA ILE A 788 3.08 9.55 -18.83
C ILE A 788 2.83 10.20 -17.45
N GLY A 789 1.59 10.18 -16.96
CA GLY A 789 1.28 10.59 -15.57
C GLY A 789 1.17 12.09 -15.34
N ILE A 790 1.00 12.90 -16.39
CA ILE A 790 0.69 14.35 -16.29
C ILE A 790 -0.83 14.59 -16.34
N LEU A 791 -1.53 13.74 -17.08
CA LEU A 791 -2.97 13.80 -17.31
C LEU A 791 -3.56 12.43 -16.98
N ASN A 792 -4.62 12.42 -16.17
CA ASN A 792 -5.44 11.24 -15.94
C ASN A 792 -6.69 11.34 -16.81
N THR A 793 -6.91 10.34 -17.65
CA THR A 793 -8.00 10.33 -18.64
C THR A 793 -8.89 9.10 -18.51
N SER A 794 -10.20 9.32 -18.62
CA SER A 794 -11.26 8.31 -18.64
C SER A 794 -11.97 8.29 -19.99
N GLU A 795 -13.08 7.55 -20.12
CA GLU A 795 -13.93 7.56 -21.33
C GLU A 795 -14.69 8.86 -21.54
N ALA A 796 -14.99 9.61 -20.48
CA ALA A 796 -15.84 10.80 -20.55
C ALA A 796 -15.17 12.08 -20.01
N SER A 797 -14.03 11.99 -19.33
CA SER A 797 -13.41 13.13 -18.66
C SER A 797 -11.89 13.00 -18.52
N PHE A 798 -11.23 14.11 -18.22
CA PHE A 798 -9.79 14.16 -17.93
C PHE A 798 -9.49 15.14 -16.80
N SER A 799 -8.40 14.91 -16.06
CA SER A 799 -7.90 15.80 -15.02
C SER A 799 -6.37 15.88 -15.04
N PHE A 800 -5.84 17.10 -14.99
CA PHE A 800 -4.39 17.32 -14.86
C PHE A 800 -3.96 17.12 -13.42
N ILE A 801 -2.74 16.60 -13.21
CA ILE A 801 -2.13 16.47 -11.87
C ILE A 801 -2.05 17.81 -11.13
N HIS A 802 -1.87 18.90 -11.88
CA HIS A 802 -1.94 20.27 -11.38
C HIS A 802 -2.36 21.20 -12.53
N LYS A 803 -3.19 22.21 -12.24
CA LYS A 803 -3.76 23.14 -13.26
C LYS A 803 -2.67 23.86 -14.07
N THR A 804 -1.53 24.16 -13.46
CA THR A 804 -0.39 24.81 -14.10
C THR A 804 0.20 24.02 -15.27
N PHE A 805 0.05 22.70 -15.31
CA PHE A 805 0.43 21.91 -16.50
C PHE A 805 -0.47 22.22 -17.69
N ALA A 806 -1.79 22.37 -17.46
CA ALA A 806 -2.70 22.80 -18.51
C ALA A 806 -2.33 24.22 -18.98
N GLU A 807 -2.06 25.14 -18.04
CA GLU A 807 -1.67 26.52 -18.36
C GLU A 807 -0.34 26.57 -19.15
N TYR A 808 0.64 25.72 -18.81
CA TYR A 808 1.87 25.55 -19.57
C TYR A 808 1.63 25.05 -20.99
N PHE A 809 0.85 23.98 -21.17
CA PHE A 809 0.57 23.42 -22.51
C PHE A 809 -0.25 24.38 -23.39
N VAL A 810 -1.16 25.15 -22.79
CA VAL A 810 -1.86 26.23 -23.51
C VAL A 810 -0.87 27.30 -23.95
N ALA A 811 -0.02 27.80 -23.05
CA ALA A 811 0.99 28.80 -23.39
C ALA A 811 1.94 28.31 -24.50
N GLU A 812 2.36 27.05 -24.43
CA GLU A 812 3.19 26.39 -25.44
C GLU A 812 2.50 26.36 -26.81
N HIS A 813 1.24 25.94 -26.85
CA HIS A 813 0.45 25.89 -28.08
C HIS A 813 0.23 27.28 -28.67
N LEU A 814 -0.20 28.25 -27.86
CA LEU A 814 -0.43 29.63 -28.31
C LEU A 814 0.85 30.25 -28.88
N THR A 815 1.99 30.06 -28.19
CA THR A 815 3.29 30.54 -28.67
C THR A 815 3.71 29.88 -29.98
N HIS A 816 3.44 28.59 -30.13
CA HIS A 816 3.70 27.86 -31.38
C HIS A 816 2.84 28.36 -32.55
N VAL A 817 1.56 28.65 -32.30
CA VAL A 817 0.65 29.24 -33.31
C VAL A 817 1.14 30.62 -33.72
N ILE A 818 1.50 31.51 -32.77
CA ILE A 818 2.05 32.84 -33.08
C ILE A 818 3.26 32.75 -34.02
N ASN A 819 4.17 31.80 -33.78
CA ASN A 819 5.37 31.63 -34.61
C ASN A 819 5.08 31.05 -36.01
N LYS A 820 3.94 30.39 -36.21
CA LYS A 820 3.58 29.73 -37.47
C LYS A 820 2.58 30.49 -38.33
N SER A 821 1.77 31.37 -37.75
CA SER A 821 0.69 32.05 -38.46
C SER A 821 0.73 33.56 -38.25
N SER A 822 1.34 34.26 -39.20
CA SER A 822 1.48 35.71 -39.22
C SER A 822 0.19 36.47 -39.56
N ASP A 823 -0.83 35.80 -40.12
CA ASP A 823 -1.91 36.50 -40.86
C ASP A 823 -3.34 36.29 -40.30
N ASP A 824 -3.52 35.64 -39.14
CA ASP A 824 -4.86 35.34 -38.59
C ASP A 824 -5.35 36.38 -37.58
N ASN A 825 -6.03 37.41 -38.09
CA ASN A 825 -6.59 38.47 -37.26
C ASN A 825 -7.59 37.97 -36.21
N ASN A 826 -8.35 36.89 -36.47
CA ASN A 826 -9.34 36.38 -35.52
C ASN A 826 -8.68 35.66 -34.33
N PHE A 827 -7.67 34.82 -34.60
CA PHE A 827 -6.85 34.21 -33.54
C PHE A 827 -6.17 35.29 -32.68
N LEU A 828 -5.53 36.28 -33.31
CA LEU A 828 -4.84 37.37 -32.59
C LEU A 828 -5.81 38.18 -31.71
N LYS A 829 -7.01 38.47 -32.22
CA LYS A 829 -8.06 39.13 -31.45
C LYS A 829 -8.45 38.34 -30.20
N ILE A 830 -8.69 37.04 -30.32
CA ILE A 830 -9.06 36.18 -29.19
C ILE A 830 -7.90 36.05 -28.20
N LEU A 831 -6.68 35.83 -28.69
CA LEU A 831 -5.49 35.79 -27.85
C LEU A 831 -5.34 37.07 -27.01
N ILE A 832 -5.50 38.24 -27.63
CA ILE A 832 -5.41 39.53 -26.94
C ILE A 832 -6.56 39.68 -25.93
N THR A 833 -7.81 39.56 -26.39
CA THR A 833 -9.00 39.89 -25.60
C THR A 833 -9.32 38.89 -24.48
N GLU A 834 -9.11 37.60 -24.73
CA GLU A 834 -9.47 36.53 -23.79
C GLU A 834 -8.30 36.01 -22.97
N VAL A 835 -7.06 36.10 -23.46
CA VAL A 835 -5.88 35.54 -22.76
C VAL A 835 -4.99 36.63 -22.18
N LEU A 836 -4.45 37.52 -23.02
CA LEU A 836 -3.44 38.49 -22.60
C LEU A 836 -3.99 39.57 -21.66
N LEU A 837 -5.24 40.00 -21.86
CA LEU A 837 -5.86 41.06 -21.04
C LEU A 837 -6.70 40.53 -19.86
N LYS A 838 -6.79 39.20 -19.65
CA LYS A 838 -7.63 38.61 -18.59
C LYS A 838 -6.81 38.09 -17.40
N PRO A 839 -7.05 38.58 -16.16
CA PRO A 839 -6.29 38.16 -14.97
C PRO A 839 -6.32 36.66 -14.68
N LYS A 840 -7.42 35.98 -15.03
CA LYS A 840 -7.57 34.52 -14.84
C LYS A 840 -6.51 33.68 -15.57
N PHE A 841 -5.80 34.25 -16.54
CA PHE A 841 -4.77 33.59 -17.34
C PHE A 841 -3.34 34.05 -17.01
N ALA A 842 -3.10 34.68 -15.84
CA ALA A 842 -1.78 35.17 -15.46
C ALA A 842 -0.66 34.12 -15.59
N ALA A 843 -0.89 32.87 -15.17
CA ALA A 843 0.09 31.79 -15.32
C ALA A 843 0.41 31.48 -16.80
N VAL A 844 -0.60 31.48 -17.68
CA VAL A 844 -0.41 31.31 -19.13
C VAL A 844 0.44 32.45 -19.70
N GLN A 845 0.14 33.69 -19.31
CA GLN A 845 0.89 34.88 -19.75
C GLN A 845 2.37 34.79 -19.35
N ILE A 846 2.66 34.37 -18.13
CA ILE A 846 4.02 34.16 -17.62
C ILE A 846 4.75 33.05 -18.38
N PHE A 847 4.07 31.94 -18.65
CA PHE A 847 4.66 30.86 -19.44
C PHE A 847 5.00 31.35 -20.86
N MET A 848 4.08 32.07 -21.50
CA MET A 848 4.30 32.68 -22.82
C MET A 848 5.46 33.67 -22.81
N GLU A 849 5.56 34.53 -21.78
CA GLU A 849 6.69 35.44 -21.58
C GLU A 849 8.01 34.68 -21.62
N GLY A 850 8.15 33.61 -20.84
CA GLY A 850 9.35 32.78 -20.83
C GLY A 850 9.64 32.06 -22.16
N MET A 851 8.61 31.75 -22.96
CA MET A 851 8.76 31.09 -24.26
C MET A 851 9.04 32.06 -25.42
N LEU A 852 8.68 33.33 -25.28
CA LEU A 852 8.87 34.39 -26.26
C LEU A 852 10.14 35.22 -26.00
N LYS A 853 10.64 35.23 -24.75
CA LYS A 853 11.84 35.99 -24.37
C LYS A 853 13.02 35.68 -25.31
N GLY A 854 13.59 36.72 -25.91
CA GLY A 854 14.71 36.62 -26.85
C GLY A 854 14.36 36.20 -28.28
N LYS A 855 13.08 35.93 -28.60
CA LYS A 855 12.65 35.66 -29.97
C LYS A 855 12.32 36.94 -30.72
N VAL A 856 12.79 37.05 -31.96
CA VAL A 856 12.43 38.13 -32.87
C VAL A 856 11.19 37.70 -33.66
N LEU A 857 10.05 38.35 -33.40
CA LEU A 857 8.84 38.20 -34.21
C LEU A 857 8.98 38.99 -35.53
N SER A 858 8.24 38.61 -36.58
CA SER A 858 8.24 39.33 -37.85
C SER A 858 7.47 40.66 -37.75
N ASP A 859 7.85 41.64 -38.57
CA ASP A 859 7.18 42.96 -38.64
C ASP A 859 5.68 42.86 -38.97
N GLU A 860 5.28 41.80 -39.69
CA GLU A 860 3.88 41.48 -40.01
C GLU A 860 3.08 41.13 -38.75
N ILE A 861 3.64 40.31 -37.86
CA ILE A 861 3.03 39.95 -36.59
C ILE A 861 2.86 41.21 -35.72
N TYR A 862 3.89 42.07 -35.63
CA TYR A 862 3.78 43.33 -34.89
C TYR A 862 2.65 44.21 -35.42
N LYS A 863 2.51 44.36 -36.74
CA LYS A 863 1.42 45.16 -37.33
C LYS A 863 0.03 44.57 -37.06
N ALA A 864 -0.13 43.26 -37.21
CA ALA A 864 -1.40 42.58 -36.96
C ALA A 864 -1.84 42.64 -35.49
N PHE A 865 -0.89 42.49 -34.55
CA PHE A 865 -1.14 42.73 -33.13
C PHE A 865 -1.61 44.17 -32.88
N GLY A 866 -0.99 45.15 -33.53
CA GLY A 866 -1.30 46.57 -33.34
C GLY A 866 -2.73 46.93 -33.75
N SER A 867 -3.18 46.42 -34.90
CA SER A 867 -4.53 46.68 -35.41
C SER A 867 -5.62 46.11 -34.51
N GLU A 868 -5.47 44.86 -34.03
CA GLU A 868 -6.48 44.24 -33.16
C GLU A 868 -6.45 44.81 -31.74
N LEU A 869 -5.26 45.12 -31.21
CA LEU A 869 -5.09 45.71 -29.89
C LEU A 869 -5.77 47.08 -29.77
N THR A 870 -5.69 47.92 -30.81
CA THR A 870 -6.30 49.25 -30.83
C THR A 870 -7.82 49.19 -30.67
N GLY A 871 -8.46 48.10 -31.12
CA GLY A 871 -9.90 47.87 -30.92
C GLY A 871 -10.25 47.17 -29.60
N ALA A 872 -9.31 46.43 -29.00
CA ALA A 872 -9.53 45.59 -27.82
C ALA A 872 -9.30 46.32 -26.48
N LEU A 873 -8.39 47.30 -26.44
CA LEU A 873 -8.08 48.04 -25.21
C LEU A 873 -9.25 48.95 -24.82
N GLN A 874 -10.03 48.52 -23.83
CA GLN A 874 -11.15 49.29 -23.30
C GLN A 874 -10.82 50.03 -22.00
N SER A 875 -9.74 49.65 -21.29
CA SER A 875 -9.39 50.26 -20.01
C SER A 875 -7.88 50.29 -19.71
N GLU A 876 -7.50 51.25 -18.87
CA GLU A 876 -6.14 51.46 -18.35
C GLU A 876 -5.63 50.32 -17.44
N ASN A 877 -6.53 49.52 -16.86
CA ASN A 877 -6.19 48.50 -15.86
C ASN A 877 -5.51 47.27 -16.47
N ASP A 878 -5.76 46.98 -17.75
CA ASP A 878 -5.31 45.74 -18.39
C ASP A 878 -3.80 45.74 -18.66
N LEU A 879 -3.22 46.90 -19.05
CA LEU A 879 -1.78 47.08 -19.25
C LEU A 879 -1.00 47.06 -17.92
N ASN A 880 -1.58 47.66 -16.87
CA ASN A 880 -0.98 47.65 -15.53
C ASN A 880 -0.89 46.22 -14.99
N LEU A 881 -1.89 45.37 -15.25
CA LEU A 881 -1.86 43.97 -14.83
C LEU A 881 -0.74 43.18 -15.52
N MET A 882 -0.52 43.40 -16.82
CA MET A 882 0.60 42.77 -17.55
C MET A 882 1.97 43.21 -17.02
N ALA A 883 2.09 44.49 -16.63
CA ALA A 883 3.30 45.00 -15.99
C ALA A 883 3.51 44.39 -14.59
N ILE A 884 2.46 44.29 -13.77
CA ILE A 884 2.49 43.63 -12.45
C ILE A 884 2.90 42.15 -12.58
N ASN A 885 2.37 41.46 -13.60
CA ASN A 885 2.69 40.06 -13.89
C ASN A 885 4.04 39.86 -14.60
N ARG A 886 4.79 40.94 -14.83
CA ARG A 886 6.11 40.95 -15.49
C ARG A 886 6.14 40.32 -16.88
N CYS A 887 5.05 40.45 -17.64
CA CYS A 887 4.97 39.96 -19.02
C CYS A 887 5.64 40.94 -20.00
N TYR A 888 6.95 41.17 -19.83
CA TYR A 888 7.68 42.26 -20.48
C TYR A 888 7.86 42.11 -21.98
N THR A 889 8.21 40.92 -22.46
CA THR A 889 8.29 40.60 -23.89
C THR A 889 6.93 40.78 -24.53
N LEU A 890 5.87 40.27 -23.91
CA LEU A 890 4.50 40.48 -24.40
C LEU A 890 4.13 41.96 -24.41
N LEU A 891 4.44 42.69 -23.35
CA LEU A 891 4.20 44.13 -23.27
C LEU A 891 5.03 44.91 -24.29
N GLU A 892 6.29 44.53 -24.53
CA GLU A 892 7.16 45.11 -25.56
C GLU A 892 6.57 44.90 -26.95
N ILE A 893 6.04 43.71 -27.24
CA ILE A 893 5.33 43.40 -28.48
C ILE A 893 4.12 44.32 -28.64
N LEU A 894 3.31 44.45 -27.61
CA LEU A 894 2.13 45.33 -27.62
C LEU A 894 2.53 46.80 -27.82
N LEU A 895 3.58 47.28 -27.13
CA LEU A 895 4.06 48.67 -27.19
C LEU A 895 4.74 49.03 -28.53
N LYS A 896 5.44 48.07 -29.16
CA LYS A 896 6.00 48.26 -30.52
C LYS A 896 4.92 48.27 -31.60
N ALA A 897 3.85 47.51 -31.39
CA ALA A 897 2.79 47.29 -32.37
C ALA A 897 1.83 48.47 -32.59
N CYS A 898 1.59 49.33 -31.58
CA CYS A 898 0.69 50.49 -31.70
C CYS A 898 1.45 51.83 -31.60
N ASP A 899 1.09 52.77 -32.47
CA ASP A 899 1.59 54.15 -32.46
C ASP A 899 0.68 55.11 -31.67
N CYS A 900 -0.49 54.61 -31.27
CA CYS A 900 -1.61 55.31 -30.66
C CYS A 900 -1.51 55.57 -29.14
N PHE A 901 -0.38 55.25 -28.51
CA PHE A 901 -0.30 55.08 -27.06
C PHE A 901 -0.28 56.35 -26.21
N GLU A 902 -0.06 57.54 -26.79
CA GLU A 902 -0.01 58.80 -26.02
C GLU A 902 -1.29 59.08 -25.21
N LYS A 903 -2.43 58.50 -25.60
CA LYS A 903 -3.74 58.65 -24.92
C LYS A 903 -4.08 57.55 -23.90
N ILE A 904 -3.42 56.38 -23.96
CA ILE A 904 -3.78 55.17 -23.19
C ILE A 904 -2.72 54.80 -22.15
N ILE A 905 -1.44 55.11 -22.38
CA ILE A 905 -0.40 54.79 -21.39
C ILE A 905 -0.64 55.63 -20.14
N THR A 906 -0.98 54.93 -19.05
CA THR A 906 -1.16 55.57 -17.76
C THR A 906 0.13 56.22 -17.30
N LYS A 907 -0.09 57.27 -16.52
CA LYS A 907 0.89 57.97 -15.70
C LYS A 907 1.74 57.04 -14.81
N TYR A 908 1.22 55.84 -14.50
CA TYR A 908 1.78 54.91 -13.52
C TYR A 908 2.38 53.63 -14.12
N LEU A 909 2.11 53.28 -15.38
CA LEU A 909 2.63 52.05 -16.01
C LEU A 909 4.16 51.95 -15.96
N ILE A 910 4.84 53.06 -16.24
CA ILE A 910 6.31 53.10 -16.22
C ILE A 910 6.89 52.83 -14.82
N TRP A 911 6.12 53.06 -13.75
CA TRP A 911 6.55 52.81 -12.37
C TRP A 911 6.58 51.33 -12.03
N SER A 912 5.66 50.54 -12.61
CA SER A 912 5.63 49.09 -12.46
C SER A 912 6.69 48.36 -13.29
N LEU A 913 7.39 49.06 -14.19
CA LEU A 913 8.33 48.47 -15.15
C LEU A 913 9.78 48.87 -14.89
N LEU A 914 10.08 49.44 -13.72
CA LEU A 914 11.40 49.98 -13.39
C LEU A 914 12.51 48.94 -13.24
N ASP A 915 12.19 47.66 -13.33
CA ASP A 915 13.12 46.53 -13.36
C ASP A 915 13.54 46.12 -14.78
N ASP A 916 12.88 46.61 -15.84
CA ASP A 916 13.26 46.35 -17.24
C ASP A 916 13.69 47.63 -17.98
N ILE A 917 15.00 47.78 -18.19
CA ILE A 917 15.59 48.94 -18.85
C ILE A 917 15.12 49.12 -20.31
N ASN A 918 14.85 48.03 -21.04
CA ASN A 918 14.48 48.12 -22.45
C ASN A 918 13.05 48.65 -22.59
N LEU A 919 12.15 48.21 -21.72
CA LEU A 919 10.79 48.74 -21.65
C LEU A 919 10.77 50.19 -21.18
N VAL A 920 11.54 50.54 -20.14
CA VAL A 920 11.67 51.95 -19.71
C VAL A 920 12.16 52.80 -20.88
N LYS A 921 13.22 52.39 -21.59
CA LYS A 921 13.72 53.07 -22.80
C LYS A 921 12.65 53.22 -23.87
N LEU A 922 11.88 52.16 -24.15
CA LEU A 922 10.83 52.16 -25.16
C LEU A 922 9.69 53.14 -24.80
N LEU A 923 9.22 53.11 -23.55
CA LEU A 923 8.16 54.00 -23.06
C LEU A 923 8.59 55.46 -23.08
N LEU A 924 9.83 55.76 -22.66
CA LEU A 924 10.35 57.13 -22.73
C LEU A 924 10.48 57.62 -24.19
N LYS A 925 10.92 56.77 -25.11
CA LYS A 925 10.95 57.09 -26.55
C LYS A 925 9.55 57.35 -27.14
N LYS A 926 8.52 56.69 -26.62
CA LYS A 926 7.11 56.88 -27.00
C LYS A 926 6.44 58.07 -26.28
N GLY A 927 7.20 58.89 -25.54
CA GLY A 927 6.73 60.17 -24.99
C GLY A 927 5.95 60.09 -23.68
N VAL A 928 6.07 58.99 -22.91
CA VAL A 928 5.35 58.84 -21.63
C VAL A 928 5.74 59.94 -20.63
N CYS A 929 4.74 60.53 -19.98
CA CYS A 929 4.93 61.61 -19.02
C CYS A 929 5.64 61.13 -17.74
N VAL A 930 6.88 61.57 -17.52
CA VAL A 930 7.71 61.25 -16.34
C VAL A 930 7.71 62.31 -15.23
N LEU A 931 6.93 63.39 -15.40
CA LEU A 931 6.88 64.51 -14.46
C LEU A 931 6.05 64.22 -13.20
N GLN A 932 5.47 63.03 -13.11
CA GLN A 932 4.53 62.69 -12.05
C GLN A 932 5.25 62.14 -10.83
N VAL A 933 4.55 62.19 -9.72
CA VAL A 933 5.02 61.65 -8.45
C VAL A 933 3.98 60.68 -7.89
N ASN A 934 4.45 59.71 -7.09
CA ASN A 934 3.57 58.79 -6.37
C ASN A 934 2.93 59.47 -5.14
N GLN A 935 2.22 58.69 -4.32
CA GLN A 935 1.57 59.19 -3.09
C GLN A 935 2.56 59.81 -2.09
N ASP A 936 3.81 59.34 -2.09
CA ASP A 936 4.89 59.82 -1.23
C ASP A 936 5.65 61.02 -1.83
N LYS A 937 5.14 61.62 -2.92
CA LYS A 937 5.82 62.64 -3.73
C LYS A 937 7.17 62.20 -4.31
N GLN A 938 7.44 60.90 -4.36
CA GLN A 938 8.66 60.38 -4.98
C GLN A 938 8.52 60.47 -6.49
N THR A 939 9.63 60.73 -7.20
CA THR A 939 9.71 60.65 -8.68
C THR A 939 10.09 59.23 -9.12
N LEU A 940 10.03 58.97 -10.44
CA LEU A 940 10.47 57.72 -11.03
C LEU A 940 11.93 57.38 -10.66
N LEU A 941 12.79 58.39 -10.59
CA LEU A 941 14.19 58.25 -10.20
C LEU A 941 14.35 57.80 -8.74
N HIS A 942 13.56 58.35 -7.81
CA HIS A 942 13.56 57.89 -6.41
C HIS A 942 13.23 56.40 -6.33
N LYS A 943 12.18 55.97 -7.03
CA LYS A 943 11.75 54.58 -7.02
C LYS A 943 12.80 53.64 -7.61
N ALA A 944 13.45 54.04 -8.71
CA ALA A 944 14.53 53.27 -9.32
C ALA A 944 15.72 53.08 -8.36
N ILE A 945 16.13 54.15 -7.66
CA ILE A 945 17.21 54.11 -6.68
C ILE A 945 16.84 53.26 -5.46
N LEU A 946 15.63 53.42 -4.91
CA LEU A 946 15.12 52.62 -3.80
C LEU A 946 15.00 51.13 -4.13
N SER A 947 14.69 50.79 -5.39
CA SER A 947 14.71 49.41 -5.87
C SER A 947 16.11 48.86 -6.14
N ASN A 948 17.15 49.66 -5.90
CA ASN A 948 18.56 49.39 -6.23
C ASN A 948 18.78 48.97 -7.69
N ASN A 949 17.96 49.48 -8.63
CA ASN A 949 18.16 49.24 -10.05
C ASN A 949 19.08 50.30 -10.65
N GLU A 950 20.38 50.06 -10.51
CA GLU A 950 21.44 50.93 -11.01
C GLU A 950 21.27 51.28 -12.50
N THR A 951 21.04 50.28 -13.35
CA THR A 951 20.96 50.47 -14.80
C THR A 951 19.84 51.45 -15.19
N VAL A 952 18.67 51.31 -14.56
CA VAL A 952 17.52 52.20 -14.80
C VAL A 952 17.75 53.57 -14.17
N ALA A 953 18.29 53.64 -12.95
CA ALA A 953 18.59 54.91 -12.31
C ALA A 953 19.60 55.74 -13.13
N LEU A 954 20.72 55.14 -13.58
CA LEU A 954 21.72 55.80 -14.42
C LEU A 954 21.11 56.32 -15.72
N TYR A 955 20.28 55.49 -16.38
CA TYR A 955 19.60 55.90 -17.61
C TYR A 955 18.61 57.05 -17.40
N LEU A 956 17.83 57.03 -16.31
CA LEU A 956 16.90 58.11 -15.98
C LEU A 956 17.62 59.43 -15.66
N ILE A 957 18.80 59.37 -15.03
CA ILE A 957 19.67 60.54 -14.82
C ILE A 957 20.13 61.10 -16.17
N ASP A 958 20.57 60.25 -17.09
CA ASP A 958 21.00 60.65 -18.43
C ASP A 958 19.83 61.16 -19.31
N PHE A 959 18.62 60.65 -19.09
CA PHE A 959 17.41 61.13 -19.77
C PHE A 959 17.02 62.55 -19.31
N GLY A 960 17.55 63.03 -18.19
CA GLY A 960 17.37 64.41 -17.71
C GLY A 960 16.17 64.60 -16.78
N LEU A 961 15.76 63.57 -16.03
CA LEU A 961 14.79 63.74 -14.94
C LEU A 961 15.31 64.74 -13.89
N ASP A 962 14.39 65.36 -13.12
CA ASP A 962 14.77 66.23 -12.02
C ASP A 962 15.47 65.44 -10.90
N ILE A 963 16.79 65.59 -10.85
CA ILE A 963 17.69 64.95 -9.89
C ILE A 963 17.65 65.60 -8.50
N ASN A 964 16.92 66.72 -8.33
CA ASN A 964 16.83 67.46 -7.07
C ASN A 964 15.44 67.42 -6.43
N HIS A 965 14.47 66.76 -7.08
CA HIS A 965 13.12 66.65 -6.55
C HIS A 965 13.15 66.08 -5.13
N LYS A 966 12.29 66.58 -4.24
CA LYS A 966 12.19 66.10 -2.87
C LYS A 966 10.87 65.38 -2.63
N ASP A 967 10.94 64.24 -1.97
CA ASP A 967 9.76 63.48 -1.58
C ASP A 967 9.06 64.06 -0.32
N PHE A 968 8.08 63.34 0.23
CA PHE A 968 7.34 63.76 1.42
C PHE A 968 8.20 63.85 2.69
N LEU A 969 9.38 63.20 2.75
CA LEU A 969 10.33 63.30 3.85
C LEU A 969 11.41 64.35 3.57
N GLY A 970 11.33 65.07 2.45
CA GLY A 970 12.33 66.02 2.00
C GLY A 970 13.58 65.35 1.42
N ASN A 971 13.60 64.02 1.29
CA ASN A 971 14.73 63.29 0.73
C ASN A 971 14.80 63.53 -0.78
N SER A 972 16.01 63.81 -1.28
CA SER A 972 16.30 63.88 -2.72
C SER A 972 16.86 62.55 -3.24
N PRO A 973 16.95 62.35 -4.57
CA PRO A 973 17.60 61.16 -5.15
C PRO A 973 19.01 60.89 -4.60
N LEU A 974 19.78 61.93 -4.26
CA LEU A 974 21.10 61.79 -3.68
C LEU A 974 21.07 61.18 -2.27
N HIS A 975 20.07 61.49 -1.44
CA HIS A 975 19.90 60.88 -0.12
C HIS A 975 19.69 59.37 -0.26
N TYR A 976 18.75 58.99 -1.12
CA TYR A 976 18.46 57.58 -1.39
C TYR A 976 19.61 56.83 -2.08
N ALA A 977 20.40 57.50 -2.92
CA ALA A 977 21.56 56.87 -3.56
C ALA A 977 22.65 56.52 -2.54
N VAL A 978 22.82 57.38 -1.53
CA VAL A 978 23.72 57.10 -0.40
C VAL A 978 23.13 56.01 0.48
N GLU A 979 21.85 56.09 0.84
CA GLU A 979 21.17 55.09 1.66
C GLU A 979 21.16 53.69 1.00
N SER A 980 21.02 53.62 -0.33
CA SER A 980 21.10 52.38 -1.10
C SER A 980 22.53 51.83 -1.25
N LYS A 981 23.54 52.58 -0.76
CA LYS A 981 24.96 52.23 -0.81
C LYS A 981 25.49 52.03 -2.23
N ASN A 982 24.83 52.60 -3.23
CA ASN A 982 25.20 52.43 -4.64
C ASN A 982 26.15 53.55 -5.10
N LEU A 983 27.46 53.25 -5.07
CA LEU A 983 28.53 54.18 -5.43
C LEU A 983 28.41 54.75 -6.85
N ASN A 984 27.96 53.95 -7.81
CA ASN A 984 27.85 54.35 -9.21
C ASN A 984 26.76 55.41 -9.40
N ILE A 985 25.60 55.23 -8.78
CA ILE A 985 24.51 56.23 -8.80
C ILE A 985 24.97 57.51 -8.10
N VAL A 986 25.64 57.39 -6.94
CA VAL A 986 26.18 58.55 -6.20
C VAL A 986 27.16 59.33 -7.08
N ASN A 987 28.13 58.68 -7.70
CA ASN A 987 29.09 59.32 -8.60
C ASN A 987 28.40 59.99 -9.80
N LYS A 988 27.41 59.32 -10.40
CA LYS A 988 26.66 59.86 -11.53
C LYS A 988 25.87 61.11 -11.15
N LEU A 989 25.22 61.11 -9.99
CA LEU A 989 24.50 62.28 -9.48
C LEU A 989 25.47 63.43 -9.15
N LEU A 990 26.56 63.15 -8.44
CA LEU A 990 27.53 64.17 -7.99
C LEU A 990 28.34 64.79 -9.15
N SER A 991 28.55 64.05 -10.23
CA SER A 991 29.19 64.54 -11.46
C SER A 991 28.25 65.39 -12.32
N ASN A 992 26.94 65.38 -12.05
CA ASN A 992 25.98 66.21 -12.77
C ASN A 992 26.04 67.66 -12.26
N SER A 993 26.33 68.62 -13.14
CA SER A 993 26.47 70.05 -12.79
C SER A 993 25.22 70.69 -12.16
N LYS A 994 24.03 70.09 -12.35
CA LYS A 994 22.76 70.61 -11.84
C LYS A 994 22.39 70.08 -10.44
N ILE A 995 23.15 69.13 -9.88
CA ILE A 995 22.80 68.50 -8.60
C ILE A 995 22.98 69.49 -7.43
N ASN A 996 21.99 69.55 -6.55
CA ASN A 996 22.12 70.20 -5.26
C ASN A 996 22.77 69.23 -4.28
N LYS A 997 24.10 69.27 -4.24
CA LYS A 997 24.95 68.43 -3.38
C LYS A 997 24.64 68.56 -1.89
N ASN A 998 24.12 69.72 -1.48
CA ASN A 998 23.84 70.08 -0.09
C ASN A 998 22.34 70.13 0.18
N SER A 999 21.55 69.35 -0.57
CA SER A 999 20.13 69.19 -0.29
C SER A 999 19.94 68.65 1.13
N ARG A 1000 18.99 69.24 1.87
CA ARG A 1000 18.62 68.86 3.24
C ARG A 1000 17.23 68.24 3.29
N ASN A 1001 17.06 67.13 3.98
CA ASN A 1001 15.76 66.50 4.22
C ASN A 1001 14.98 67.18 5.36
N HIS A 1002 13.84 66.62 5.80
CA HIS A 1002 13.04 67.19 6.91
C HIS A 1002 13.71 67.08 8.30
N ASN A 1003 14.67 66.18 8.47
CA ASN A 1003 15.55 66.16 9.65
C ASN A 1003 16.75 67.10 9.49
N GLU A 1004 16.72 67.94 8.45
CA GLU A 1004 17.80 68.80 8.03
C GLU A 1004 19.12 68.08 7.67
N GLU A 1005 19.09 66.75 7.55
CA GLU A 1005 20.24 65.90 7.19
C GLU A 1005 20.60 66.08 5.72
N THR A 1006 21.89 66.03 5.42
CA THR A 1006 22.44 65.93 4.06
C THR A 1006 22.83 64.49 3.74
N ALA A 1007 23.15 64.22 2.47
CA ALA A 1007 23.69 62.92 2.05
C ALA A 1007 24.95 62.50 2.84
N CYS A 1008 25.76 63.46 3.31
CA CYS A 1008 26.93 63.16 4.15
C CYS A 1008 26.54 62.69 5.56
N HIS A 1009 25.45 63.20 6.14
CA HIS A 1009 24.93 62.70 7.42
C HIS A 1009 24.51 61.24 7.32
N ILE A 1010 23.79 60.88 6.25
CA ILE A 1010 23.39 59.48 6.00
C ILE A 1010 24.64 58.60 5.84
N ALA A 1011 25.63 59.02 5.05
CA ALA A 1011 26.87 58.27 4.87
C ALA A 1011 27.62 58.06 6.20
N ALA A 1012 27.68 59.08 7.05
CA ALA A 1012 28.30 59.02 8.37
C ALA A 1012 27.54 58.09 9.32
N ARG A 1013 26.20 58.15 9.33
CA ARG A 1013 25.31 57.30 10.12
C ARG A 1013 25.39 55.83 9.73
N GLU A 1014 25.66 55.53 8.46
CA GLU A 1014 25.69 54.17 7.90
C GLU A 1014 27.11 53.60 7.64
N ASN A 1015 28.16 54.34 8.02
CA ASN A 1015 29.58 54.01 7.84
C ASN A 1015 30.03 53.77 6.38
N LEU A 1016 29.61 54.62 5.45
CA LEU A 1016 29.83 54.40 4.01
C LEU A 1016 31.16 55.00 3.52
N ILE A 1017 32.29 54.41 3.92
CA ILE A 1017 33.67 54.92 3.65
C ILE A 1017 33.95 55.14 2.15
N GLU A 1018 33.47 54.26 1.27
CA GLU A 1018 33.69 54.42 -0.17
C GLU A 1018 32.94 55.64 -0.72
N ILE A 1019 31.68 55.81 -0.30
CA ILE A 1019 30.84 56.96 -0.67
C ILE A 1019 31.38 58.24 -0.03
N GLN A 1020 31.96 58.17 1.17
CA GLN A 1020 32.61 59.29 1.85
C GLN A 1020 33.64 59.97 0.96
N SER A 1021 34.52 59.16 0.35
CA SER A 1021 35.56 59.66 -0.54
C SER A 1021 34.97 60.41 -1.74
N CYS A 1022 33.86 59.91 -2.29
CA CYS A 1022 33.13 60.54 -3.39
C CYS A 1022 32.46 61.86 -2.99
N LEU A 1023 31.81 61.91 -1.82
CA LEU A 1023 31.17 63.12 -1.30
C LEU A 1023 32.20 64.23 -1.04
N ILE A 1024 33.33 63.89 -0.40
CA ILE A 1024 34.45 64.81 -0.17
C ILE A 1024 35.02 65.31 -1.50
N SER A 1025 35.33 64.40 -2.44
CA SER A 1025 35.87 64.77 -3.76
C SER A 1025 34.92 65.66 -4.56
N ALA A 1026 33.62 65.54 -4.33
CA ALA A 1026 32.60 66.35 -4.97
C ALA A 1026 32.38 67.72 -4.31
N ASN A 1027 33.15 68.08 -3.27
CA ASN A 1027 32.97 69.29 -2.47
C ASN A 1027 31.55 69.42 -1.89
N VAL A 1028 30.99 68.31 -1.37
CA VAL A 1028 29.77 68.35 -0.55
C VAL A 1028 30.10 69.09 0.74
N ASP A 1029 29.16 69.92 1.22
CA ASP A 1029 29.30 70.62 2.48
C ASP A 1029 29.16 69.65 3.67
N ILE A 1030 30.30 69.35 4.27
CA ILE A 1030 30.46 68.43 5.39
C ILE A 1030 30.32 69.12 6.76
N ASP A 1031 30.06 70.44 6.79
CA ASP A 1031 29.87 71.24 8.00
C ASP A 1031 28.39 71.56 8.25
N THR A 1032 27.50 71.06 7.38
CA THR A 1032 26.06 71.19 7.53
C THR A 1032 25.57 70.60 8.85
N LEU A 1033 24.59 71.26 9.48
CA LEU A 1033 23.98 70.79 10.73
C LEU A 1033 22.66 70.05 10.44
N ASP A 1034 22.38 68.97 11.17
CA ASP A 1034 21.06 68.35 11.23
C ASP A 1034 20.11 69.10 12.21
N ILE A 1035 18.87 68.61 12.37
CA ILE A 1035 17.86 69.18 13.27
C ILE A 1035 18.28 69.15 14.76
N ASN A 1036 19.28 68.34 15.11
CA ASN A 1036 19.86 68.26 16.45
C ASN A 1036 21.15 69.06 16.58
N ASN A 1037 21.44 69.95 15.63
CA ASN A 1037 22.69 70.73 15.53
C ASN A 1037 23.95 69.87 15.43
N ARG A 1038 23.88 68.69 14.81
CA ARG A 1038 25.02 67.79 14.64
C ARG A 1038 25.57 67.88 13.22
N THR A 1039 26.88 67.85 13.08
CA THR A 1039 27.55 67.67 11.78
C THR A 1039 27.58 66.19 11.39
N PRO A 1040 27.86 65.85 10.11
CA PRO A 1040 28.17 64.48 9.70
C PRO A 1040 29.31 63.86 10.53
N PHE A 1041 30.30 64.65 10.92
CA PHE A 1041 31.40 64.19 11.77
C PHE A 1041 30.93 63.74 13.16
N LEU A 1042 30.11 64.56 13.83
CA LEU A 1042 29.52 64.17 15.12
C LEU A 1042 28.59 62.96 14.96
N THR A 1043 27.84 62.90 13.87
CA THR A 1043 26.97 61.76 13.55
C THR A 1043 27.77 60.46 13.46
N ALA A 1044 28.94 60.46 12.81
CA ALA A 1044 29.81 59.29 12.75
C ALA A 1044 30.31 58.85 14.13
N ILE A 1045 30.70 59.78 15.00
CA ILE A 1045 31.19 59.46 16.36
C ILE A 1045 30.07 58.86 17.22
N ILE A 1046 28.87 59.46 17.18
CA ILE A 1046 27.69 58.98 17.92
C ILE A 1046 27.38 57.51 17.55
N HIS A 1047 27.49 57.17 16.26
CA HIS A 1047 27.25 55.82 15.75
C HIS A 1047 28.49 54.91 15.79
N ARG A 1048 29.59 55.33 16.43
CA ARG A 1048 30.86 54.57 16.58
C ARG A 1048 31.59 54.29 15.27
N HIS A 1049 31.40 55.11 14.26
CA HIS A 1049 32.05 55.03 12.95
C HIS A 1049 33.34 55.88 12.92
N PHE A 1050 34.30 55.50 13.78
CA PHE A 1050 35.47 56.31 14.08
C PHE A 1050 36.42 56.51 12.89
N GLU A 1051 36.60 55.52 12.01
CA GLU A 1051 37.44 55.69 10.81
C GLU A 1051 36.80 56.68 9.82
N PHE A 1052 35.48 56.65 9.67
CA PHE A 1052 34.74 57.65 8.90
C PHE A 1052 34.96 59.04 9.50
N ALA A 1053 34.82 59.17 10.82
CA ALA A 1053 35.05 60.42 11.53
C ALA A 1053 36.50 60.93 11.37
N LYS A 1054 37.52 60.05 11.45
CA LYS A 1054 38.94 60.41 11.25
C LYS A 1054 39.20 60.99 9.86
N VAL A 1055 38.60 60.39 8.83
CA VAL A 1055 38.71 60.90 7.45
C VAL A 1055 38.05 62.28 7.35
N LEU A 1056 36.81 62.44 7.81
CA LEU A 1056 36.12 63.74 7.81
C LEU A 1056 36.91 64.82 8.54
N PHE A 1057 37.51 64.49 9.68
CA PHE A 1057 38.31 65.41 10.49
C PHE A 1057 39.44 66.09 9.70
N ASN A 1058 40.04 65.40 8.73
CA ASN A 1058 41.12 65.98 7.92
C ASN A 1058 40.62 67.00 6.89
N TYR A 1059 39.31 67.04 6.62
CA TYR A 1059 38.70 67.94 5.63
C TYR A 1059 37.78 69.00 6.25
N ILE A 1060 37.32 68.80 7.49
CA ILE A 1060 36.50 69.75 8.24
C ILE A 1060 37.37 70.83 8.87
N ARG A 1061 36.85 72.07 8.93
CA ARG A 1061 37.45 73.15 9.72
C ARG A 1061 37.00 73.07 11.19
N ILE A 1062 37.50 72.08 11.93
CA ILE A 1062 37.26 72.01 13.38
C ILE A 1062 38.31 72.84 14.11
N GLU A 1063 37.87 73.87 14.84
CA GLU A 1063 38.73 74.54 15.82
C GLU A 1063 38.83 73.69 17.10
N ILE A 1064 39.86 72.84 17.15
CA ILE A 1064 40.09 71.89 18.26
C ILE A 1064 40.38 72.61 19.59
N THR A 1065 40.92 73.82 19.51
CA THR A 1065 41.31 74.64 20.66
C THR A 1065 40.36 75.82 20.90
N SER A 1066 39.14 75.79 20.36
CA SER A 1066 38.19 76.89 20.50
C SER A 1066 37.93 77.22 21.97
N THR A 1067 37.91 78.51 22.29
CA THR A 1067 37.51 79.03 23.61
C THR A 1067 36.01 79.30 23.70
N GLU A 1068 35.27 79.09 22.61
CA GLU A 1068 33.82 79.20 22.55
C GLU A 1068 33.14 78.12 23.39
N GLU A 1069 32.03 78.47 24.03
CA GLU A 1069 31.22 77.53 24.81
C GLU A 1069 30.55 76.53 23.86
N SER A 1070 30.73 75.22 24.11
CA SER A 1070 30.10 74.12 23.36
C SER A 1070 30.51 74.04 21.88
N SER A 1071 31.77 73.68 21.61
CA SER A 1071 32.24 73.46 20.22
C SER A 1071 32.08 72.02 19.74
N VAL A 1072 32.11 71.84 18.41
CA VAL A 1072 32.08 70.51 17.76
C VAL A 1072 33.19 69.58 18.28
N ALA A 1073 34.35 70.13 18.68
CA ALA A 1073 35.44 69.35 19.27
C ALA A 1073 35.11 68.84 20.68
N ASP A 1074 34.39 69.63 21.47
CA ASP A 1074 33.97 69.26 22.83
C ASP A 1074 32.88 68.19 22.79
N ASP A 1075 31.92 68.33 21.88
CA ASP A 1075 30.91 67.29 21.62
C ASP A 1075 31.54 66.00 21.11
N ALA A 1076 32.52 66.10 20.20
CA ALA A 1076 33.27 64.95 19.70
C ALA A 1076 34.01 64.22 20.84
N LEU A 1077 34.69 64.95 21.74
CA LEU A 1077 35.30 64.36 22.91
C LEU A 1077 34.25 63.67 23.80
N LEU A 1078 33.13 64.35 24.08
CA LEU A 1078 32.07 63.83 24.92
C LEU A 1078 31.55 62.48 24.41
N TYR A 1079 31.18 62.40 23.13
CA TYR A 1079 30.69 61.16 22.53
C TYR A 1079 31.78 60.09 22.39
N THR A 1080 33.05 60.48 22.19
CA THR A 1080 34.20 59.55 22.20
C THR A 1080 34.34 58.88 23.56
N ILE A 1081 34.26 59.68 24.63
CA ILE A 1081 34.29 59.20 26.01
C ILE A 1081 33.06 58.33 26.29
N GLN A 1082 31.85 58.78 25.99
CA GLN A 1082 30.62 57.98 26.22
C GLN A 1082 30.66 56.61 25.54
N ASN A 1083 31.34 56.49 24.40
CA ASN A 1083 31.53 55.23 23.68
C ASN A 1083 32.76 54.41 24.12
N ASP A 1084 33.53 54.90 25.10
CA ASP A 1084 34.83 54.38 25.54
C ASP A 1084 35.82 54.12 24.38
N ALA A 1085 35.83 55.03 23.40
CA ALA A 1085 36.56 54.88 22.14
C ALA A 1085 38.03 55.33 22.25
N VAL A 1086 38.85 54.52 22.92
CA VAL A 1086 40.26 54.82 23.25
C VAL A 1086 41.10 55.24 22.04
N ASP A 1087 40.97 54.55 20.91
CA ASP A 1087 41.79 54.84 19.73
C ASP A 1087 41.38 56.13 19.02
N PHE A 1088 40.12 56.52 19.12
CA PHE A 1088 39.67 57.82 18.60
C PHE A 1088 40.02 58.94 19.58
N LEU A 1089 40.02 58.68 20.89
CA LEU A 1089 40.55 59.60 21.90
C LEU A 1089 42.04 59.89 21.68
N LYS A 1090 42.86 58.85 21.44
CA LYS A 1090 44.27 59.01 21.03
C LYS A 1090 44.39 59.95 19.85
N PHE A 1091 43.60 59.71 18.81
CA PHE A 1091 43.59 60.54 17.61
C PHE A 1091 43.23 62.01 17.92
N LEU A 1092 42.21 62.28 18.74
CA LEU A 1092 41.86 63.66 19.14
C LEU A 1092 43.01 64.35 19.91
N LEU A 1093 43.67 63.62 20.82
CA LEU A 1093 44.83 64.13 21.57
C LEU A 1093 46.04 64.39 20.65
N GLU A 1094 46.32 63.49 19.71
CA GLU A 1094 47.37 63.67 18.68
C GLU A 1094 47.10 64.89 17.79
N LYS A 1095 45.82 65.17 17.51
CA LYS A 1095 45.39 66.35 16.76
C LYS A 1095 45.39 67.65 17.59
N GLY A 1096 45.80 67.58 18.86
CA GLY A 1096 46.02 68.74 19.72
C GLY A 1096 44.85 69.11 20.61
N TYR A 1097 43.89 68.20 20.84
CA TYR A 1097 42.83 68.45 21.83
C TYR A 1097 43.45 68.65 23.23
N PRO A 1098 43.10 69.74 23.95
CA PRO A 1098 43.72 70.03 25.24
C PRO A 1098 43.29 68.98 26.29
N ILE A 1099 44.24 68.13 26.71
CA ILE A 1099 44.00 67.01 27.64
C ILE A 1099 43.38 67.44 28.99
N ASN A 1100 43.61 68.68 29.40
CA ASN A 1100 43.10 69.29 30.63
C ASN A 1100 42.05 70.39 30.38
N LYS A 1101 41.43 70.45 29.18
CA LYS A 1101 40.35 71.41 28.88
C LYS A 1101 39.26 71.28 29.93
N ARG A 1102 38.72 72.40 30.41
CA ARG A 1102 37.63 72.41 31.39
C ARG A 1102 36.39 72.95 30.70
N ASP A 1103 35.28 72.22 30.83
CA ASP A 1103 33.98 72.70 30.35
C ASP A 1103 33.42 73.82 31.24
N ASN A 1104 32.20 74.28 30.95
CA ASN A 1104 31.52 75.30 31.73
C ASN A 1104 31.25 74.88 33.17
N GLU A 1105 31.30 73.59 33.53
CA GLU A 1105 31.19 73.11 34.90
C GLU A 1105 32.55 72.85 35.54
N GLY A 1106 33.65 73.21 34.87
CA GLY A 1106 35.01 72.97 35.32
C GLY A 1106 35.46 71.50 35.18
N VAL A 1107 34.68 70.67 34.48
CA VAL A 1107 34.89 69.23 34.31
C VAL A 1107 35.96 68.99 33.25
N THR A 1108 36.95 68.15 33.57
CA THR A 1108 38.03 67.75 32.65
C THR A 1108 37.67 66.48 31.88
N PRO A 1109 38.35 66.15 30.76
CA PRO A 1109 38.17 64.89 30.04
C PRO A 1109 38.28 63.67 30.96
N LEU A 1110 39.21 63.69 31.93
CA LEU A 1110 39.35 62.61 32.91
C LEU A 1110 38.11 62.50 33.81
N ILE A 1111 37.59 63.63 34.31
CA ILE A 1111 36.37 63.61 35.14
C ILE A 1111 35.16 63.15 34.31
N LEU A 1112 35.06 63.55 33.04
CA LEU A 1112 34.03 63.04 32.12
C LEU A 1112 34.14 61.52 31.93
N ALA A 1113 35.34 60.98 31.69
CA ALA A 1113 35.56 59.54 31.55
C ALA A 1113 35.16 58.76 32.80
N CYS A 1114 35.47 59.28 33.99
CA CYS A 1114 35.03 58.67 35.25
C CYS A 1114 33.51 58.79 35.46
N ARG A 1115 32.88 59.89 35.02
CA ARG A 1115 31.43 60.09 35.11
C ARG A 1115 30.65 59.12 34.20
N TYR A 1116 31.15 58.87 33.00
CA TYR A 1116 30.54 57.97 32.02
C TYR A 1116 31.02 56.51 32.11
N ARG A 1117 31.93 56.21 33.05
CA ARG A 1117 32.52 54.87 33.27
C ARG A 1117 33.30 54.32 32.06
N SER A 1118 34.00 55.20 31.38
CA SER A 1118 34.82 54.91 30.21
C SER A 1118 36.25 54.58 30.65
N LEU A 1119 36.43 53.38 31.21
CA LEU A 1119 37.69 52.99 31.87
C LEU A 1119 38.87 53.00 30.91
N GLY A 1120 38.69 52.56 29.66
CA GLY A 1120 39.77 52.57 28.67
C GLY A 1120 40.25 53.99 28.34
N CYS A 1121 39.31 54.91 28.16
CA CYS A 1121 39.59 56.33 27.94
C CYS A 1121 40.23 56.97 29.17
N ALA A 1122 39.72 56.67 30.36
CA ALA A 1122 40.26 57.18 31.62
C ALA A 1122 41.69 56.69 31.85
N ASP A 1123 41.98 55.41 31.59
CA ASP A 1123 43.31 54.83 31.68
C ASP A 1123 44.29 55.50 30.72
N HIS A 1124 43.86 55.70 29.48
CA HIS A 1124 44.71 56.35 28.49
C HIS A 1124 45.00 57.81 28.86
N LEU A 1125 44.01 58.57 29.34
CA LEU A 1125 44.22 59.95 29.81
C LEU A 1125 45.23 60.03 30.96
N LEU A 1126 45.22 59.05 31.89
CA LEU A 1126 46.22 58.95 32.94
C LEU A 1126 47.62 58.67 32.39
N ASP A 1127 47.73 57.75 31.44
CA ASP A 1127 49.01 57.41 30.79
C ASP A 1127 49.55 58.59 29.96
N SER A 1128 48.67 59.41 29.38
CA SER A 1128 49.00 60.64 28.67
C SER A 1128 49.31 61.84 29.58
N GLY A 1129 49.32 61.65 30.91
CA GLY A 1129 49.77 62.67 31.87
C GLY A 1129 48.77 63.81 32.15
N CYS A 1130 47.46 63.54 32.09
CA CYS A 1130 46.46 64.53 32.48
C CYS A 1130 46.59 64.97 33.96
N ASP A 1131 46.15 66.19 34.27
CA ASP A 1131 46.18 66.73 35.63
C ASP A 1131 44.98 66.22 36.44
N VAL A 1132 45.26 65.19 37.23
CA VAL A 1132 44.33 64.54 38.15
C VAL A 1132 43.92 65.41 39.36
N THR A 1133 44.57 66.55 39.58
CA THR A 1133 44.31 67.45 40.74
C THR A 1133 43.23 68.49 40.46
N LEU A 1134 42.86 68.66 39.19
CA LEU A 1134 41.84 69.62 38.77
C LEU A 1134 40.48 69.28 39.39
N LYS A 1135 39.77 70.33 39.79
CA LYS A 1135 38.44 70.27 40.41
C LYS A 1135 37.39 70.85 39.47
N ASP A 1136 36.16 70.40 39.55
CA ASP A 1136 35.02 71.07 38.92
C ASP A 1136 34.59 72.33 39.69
N LYS A 1137 33.56 73.04 39.22
CA LYS A 1137 32.99 74.22 39.89
C LYS A 1137 32.38 73.93 41.27
N ASN A 1138 32.02 72.67 41.54
CA ASN A 1138 31.54 72.20 42.83
C ASN A 1138 32.69 71.80 43.78
N GLY A 1139 33.95 72.01 43.37
CA GLY A 1139 35.13 71.64 44.15
C GLY A 1139 35.44 70.14 44.14
N LYS A 1140 34.75 69.33 43.31
CA LYS A 1140 34.95 67.88 43.20
C LYS A 1140 36.08 67.57 42.23
N ASN A 1141 37.07 66.81 42.69
CA ASN A 1141 38.11 66.23 41.82
C ASN A 1141 37.67 64.85 41.29
N VAL A 1142 38.50 64.23 40.44
CA VAL A 1142 38.23 62.92 39.82
C VAL A 1142 37.83 61.82 40.81
N PHE A 1143 38.38 61.77 42.03
CA PHE A 1143 38.03 60.73 43.02
C PHE A 1143 36.56 60.77 43.47
N HIS A 1144 35.94 61.95 43.46
CA HIS A 1144 34.52 62.07 43.83
C HIS A 1144 33.58 61.43 42.80
N TYR A 1145 34.07 61.18 41.58
CA TYR A 1145 33.28 60.60 40.48
C TYR A 1145 33.53 59.11 40.32
N VAL A 1146 34.71 58.61 40.67
CA VAL A 1146 35.06 57.19 40.58
C VAL A 1146 34.43 56.35 41.71
N THR A 1147 34.08 56.97 42.83
CA THR A 1147 33.65 56.29 44.06
C THR A 1147 32.15 55.97 44.12
N ASN A 1148 31.33 56.63 43.31
CA ASN A 1148 29.88 56.36 43.23
C ASN A 1148 29.53 55.21 42.27
N ASN A 1149 30.51 54.55 41.64
CA ASN A 1149 30.31 53.65 40.50
C ASN A 1149 31.29 52.44 40.47
N ILE A 1150 31.78 51.97 41.63
CA ILE A 1150 32.68 50.79 41.72
C ILE A 1150 31.83 49.52 41.72
N ILE A 1151 31.96 48.68 40.69
CA ILE A 1151 31.16 47.45 40.57
C ILE A 1151 31.97 46.23 40.09
N CYS A 1152 33.21 46.41 39.60
CA CYS A 1152 34.06 45.29 39.15
C CYS A 1152 35.55 45.43 39.53
N LEU A 1153 36.31 44.35 39.34
CA LEU A 1153 37.75 44.27 39.63
C LEU A 1153 38.58 45.28 38.80
N GLU A 1154 38.13 45.57 37.58
CA GLU A 1154 38.79 46.55 36.68
C GLU A 1154 38.70 47.98 37.24
N ASP A 1155 37.54 48.38 37.80
CA ASP A 1155 37.36 49.67 38.49
C ASP A 1155 38.40 49.81 39.63
N CYS A 1156 38.61 48.72 40.38
CA CYS A 1156 39.56 48.67 41.49
C CYS A 1156 41.03 48.80 41.04
N LEU A 1157 41.39 48.18 39.91
CA LEU A 1157 42.73 48.31 39.34
C LEU A 1157 42.98 49.73 38.80
N PHE A 1158 42.00 50.30 38.11
CA PHE A 1158 42.02 51.69 37.65
C PHE A 1158 42.19 52.67 38.82
N ILE A 1159 41.41 52.52 39.90
CA ILE A 1159 41.51 53.37 41.10
C ILE A 1159 42.91 53.29 41.74
N LYS A 1160 43.49 52.09 41.83
CA LYS A 1160 44.87 51.92 42.33
C LYS A 1160 45.88 52.71 41.50
N LYS A 1161 45.74 52.67 40.17
CA LYS A 1161 46.58 53.44 39.24
C LYS A 1161 46.35 54.95 39.42
N LEU A 1162 45.11 55.40 39.49
CA LEU A 1162 44.74 56.80 39.74
C LEU A 1162 45.34 57.34 41.05
N ILE A 1163 45.25 56.59 42.16
CA ILE A 1163 45.87 56.97 43.45
C ILE A 1163 47.38 57.11 43.33
N LYS A 1164 48.03 56.21 42.58
CA LYS A 1164 49.48 56.26 42.35
C LYS A 1164 49.86 57.55 41.59
N VAL A 1165 49.15 57.85 40.50
CA VAL A 1165 49.38 59.06 39.69
C VAL A 1165 49.10 60.33 40.49
N TYR A 1166 48.01 60.37 41.26
CA TYR A 1166 47.67 61.53 42.09
C TYR A 1166 48.69 61.82 43.19
N LYS A 1167 49.22 60.77 43.86
CA LYS A 1167 50.29 60.93 44.85
C LYS A 1167 51.59 61.44 44.23
N SER A 1168 51.93 61.04 43.00
CA SER A 1168 53.08 61.61 42.29
C SER A 1168 52.86 63.07 41.90
N SER A 1169 51.68 63.44 41.42
CA SER A 1169 51.38 64.83 41.05
C SER A 1169 51.42 65.77 42.25
N LEU A 1170 50.89 65.35 43.40
CA LEU A 1170 50.99 66.11 44.67
C LEU A 1170 52.42 66.27 45.16
N ARG A 1171 53.27 65.25 45.03
CA ARG A 1171 54.70 65.34 45.40
C ARG A 1171 55.46 66.33 44.52
N ASN A 1172 55.06 66.51 43.28
CA ASN A 1172 55.69 67.44 42.35
C ASN A 1172 55.20 68.90 42.53
N LEU A 1173 53.98 69.11 43.05
CA LEU A 1173 53.39 70.44 43.31
C LEU A 1173 53.85 71.08 44.64
N LEU A 1174 54.42 70.29 45.56
CA LEU A 1174 54.81 70.74 46.90
C LEU A 1174 56.31 70.54 47.10
N PRO A 1175 57.16 71.59 47.06
CA PRO A 1175 58.52 71.47 47.54
C PRO A 1175 58.49 71.34 49.07
N ALA A 1176 58.89 70.18 49.56
CA ALA A 1176 59.32 69.91 50.95
C ALA A 1176 58.62 70.70 52.06
N MET A 1177 57.44 70.26 52.48
CA MET A 1177 57.02 70.41 53.88
C MET A 1177 56.54 69.05 54.40
N ASP A 1178 57.32 68.51 55.32
CA ASP A 1178 56.93 67.40 56.17
C ASP A 1178 55.75 67.78 57.05
N SER A 1179 54.92 66.79 57.36
CA SER A 1179 53.78 66.86 58.28
C SER A 1179 52.72 67.91 57.95
N GLU A 1180 51.82 67.59 57.00
CA GLU A 1180 50.40 67.64 57.29
C GLU A 1180 49.59 66.86 56.26
N GLN A 1181 48.66 66.06 56.79
CA GLN A 1181 47.64 65.36 56.06
C GLN A 1181 46.70 66.39 55.43
N THR A 1182 47.01 66.87 54.21
CA THR A 1182 46.01 67.65 53.47
C THR A 1182 44.75 66.80 53.33
N GLU A 1183 43.58 67.42 53.43
CA GLU A 1183 42.26 66.77 53.29
C GLU A 1183 42.19 65.89 52.02
N GLN A 1184 42.93 66.30 50.98
CA GLN A 1184 43.07 65.58 49.72
C GLN A 1184 43.93 64.30 49.83
N THR A 1185 45.03 64.33 50.59
CA THR A 1185 45.86 63.14 50.88
C THR A 1185 45.11 62.15 51.78
N GLN A 1186 44.28 62.65 52.71
CA GLN A 1186 43.41 61.79 53.54
C GLN A 1186 42.32 61.13 52.70
N GLN A 1187 41.63 61.90 51.83
CA GLN A 1187 40.64 61.34 50.89
C GLN A 1187 41.25 60.25 50.01
N ALA A 1188 42.42 60.49 49.38
CA ALA A 1188 43.08 59.49 48.55
C ALA A 1188 43.52 58.23 49.34
N ARG A 1189 43.86 58.35 50.63
CA ARG A 1189 44.17 57.21 51.51
C ARG A 1189 42.90 56.44 51.89
N TYR A 1190 41.83 57.14 52.26
CA TYR A 1190 40.53 56.55 52.59
C TYR A 1190 40.00 55.69 51.43
N TYR A 1191 40.06 56.20 50.19
CA TYR A 1191 39.63 55.45 49.02
C TYR A 1191 40.53 54.24 48.68
N GLN A 1192 41.83 54.31 49.00
CA GLN A 1192 42.75 53.17 48.86
C GLN A 1192 42.44 52.05 49.84
N GLU A 1193 42.02 52.39 51.07
CA GLU A 1193 41.62 51.41 52.08
C GLU A 1193 40.26 50.78 51.75
N SER A 1194 39.30 51.58 51.27
CA SER A 1194 38.00 51.09 50.80
C SER A 1194 38.11 50.10 49.63
N THR A 1195 38.90 50.44 48.60
CA THR A 1195 39.11 49.54 47.44
C THR A 1195 39.85 48.25 47.82
N ASN A 1196 40.85 48.33 48.72
CA ASN A 1196 41.53 47.12 49.21
C ASN A 1196 40.60 46.19 49.99
N ASN A 1197 39.57 46.72 50.64
CA ASN A 1197 38.55 45.92 51.33
C ASN A 1197 37.57 45.28 50.34
N GLU A 1198 37.10 45.98 49.31
CA GLU A 1198 36.20 45.40 48.29
C GLU A 1198 36.88 44.30 47.45
N ILE A 1199 38.14 44.49 47.04
CA ILE A 1199 38.94 43.45 46.34
C ILE A 1199 39.16 42.20 47.21
N ARG A 1200 39.17 42.36 48.54
CA ARG A 1200 39.27 41.23 49.47
C ARG A 1200 37.94 40.49 49.64
N ILE A 1201 36.82 41.12 49.32
CA ILE A 1201 35.46 40.58 49.46
C ILE A 1201 35.01 39.85 48.18
N SER A 1202 35.42 40.33 46.99
CA SER A 1202 35.28 39.61 45.70
C SER A 1202 36.24 38.45 45.58
#